data_AF-A0A9X0BE95-F1
#
_entry.id   AF-A0A9X0BE95-F1
#
_cell.length_a   1.000
_cell.length_b   1.000
_cell.length_c   1.000
_cell.angle_alpha   90.00
_cell.angle_beta   90.00
_cell.angle_gamma   90.00
#
_symmetry.space_group_name_H-M   'P 1'
#
loop_
_entity.id
_entity.type
_entity.pdbx_description
1 polymer ?
#
loop_
_entity_poly.entity_id
_entity_poly.type
_entity_poly.pdbx_seq_one_letter_code
_entity_poly.pdbx_strand_id
1 'polypeptide(L)'
;MAIESLENLFAGGERMRPEDAARASRLLKGGFYHVYGPTENTTYSTICQISYTEPYANGVPVGGAISNSGALVMDARQRLVPLGVMGELVVTGDGLARGYTDPTLNRDRFIEVTVDGETLKAYRTGDRVRYRPTDGQLEFFGRLDHQIKLRGNRIELGEVEHAIRRDTAVDEAVALLRTAEGEDPELVSFITLHRDRTQALPNGHTSTADEEAEQVGAWADHFDAGTYADVETIDPARLGRDFVGWTSMYDGSTIDRGEMNEWLDDTMAAIEAGGRPANVCEIGTGTGMILFNLPDSLQSYVGLDPSAAAVAFVKRMAAAHPTFAGKVQLHVGTATDLEQIGPLNSPDVIVINSVAQYFPTAEYLSDTVAQLLQVDGVQRVFFGDMRSWALYREFGTTKALHALGDATTKEAVRAHLASTEEAEEELLVDPAFFTRLPALLPNAVSHVEILPKRMEAANELSCYRYAAVIHARQLGTPPPQVLDVDAWTDFTAAGLDREGLRRLLHTSAESQLLAVSNITNAKTAVERYVIDSLDAESEDAPVGEKGDWLSSARKSARDCCALSAHDLEHLAREAGFRVEISWARQRSIRGGFDAVFHRMEGLRPLFRFPTDHETCREDSLANHPLHRQLSQKIEGHLRAALQAALPAYMVPSRIQVLRPNASERQR
;
A
#
# COMPACT_ATOMS: atom_id res chain seq x y z
N MET A 1 12.55 49.87 13.92
CA MET A 1 12.42 48.72 13.00
C MET A 1 12.75 49.16 11.57
N ALA A 2 13.30 48.28 10.72
CA ALA A 2 13.90 48.63 9.42
C ALA A 2 12.98 49.34 8.40
N ILE A 3 11.65 49.31 8.61
CA ILE A 3 10.67 49.92 7.69
C ILE A 3 10.08 51.25 8.19
N GLU A 4 10.32 51.65 9.45
CA GLU A 4 9.72 52.86 10.05
C GLU A 4 10.20 54.18 9.42
N SER A 5 11.38 54.14 8.78
CA SER A 5 11.95 55.29 8.07
C SER A 5 11.44 55.44 6.64
N LEU A 6 10.63 54.49 6.14
CA LEU A 6 10.08 54.56 4.77
C LEU A 6 8.88 55.50 4.75
N GLU A 7 8.86 56.39 3.75
CA GLU A 7 7.73 57.30 3.52
C GLU A 7 6.58 56.57 2.79
N ASN A 8 6.90 55.77 1.78
CA ASN A 8 5.92 54.96 1.07
C ASN A 8 6.46 53.55 0.86
N LEU A 9 5.61 52.55 1.09
CA LEU A 9 5.91 51.15 0.82
C LEU A 9 4.86 50.60 -0.14
N PHE A 10 5.31 50.00 -1.23
CA PHE A 10 4.47 49.31 -2.21
C PHE A 10 4.79 47.82 -2.12
N ALA A 11 3.77 47.02 -1.87
CA ALA A 11 3.90 45.57 -1.81
C ALA A 11 2.86 44.93 -2.72
N GLY A 12 3.22 43.85 -3.39
CA GLY A 12 2.38 43.21 -4.38
C GLY A 12 3.02 41.94 -4.89
N GLY A 13 2.40 41.33 -5.89
CA GLY A 13 2.85 40.05 -6.42
C GLY A 13 2.06 38.89 -5.84
N GLU A 14 1.71 38.87 -4.56
CA GLU A 14 0.88 37.81 -3.94
C GLU A 14 -0.26 38.41 -3.09
N ARG A 15 -1.20 37.56 -2.66
CA ARG A 15 -2.28 37.98 -1.77
C ARG A 15 -1.68 38.40 -0.43
N MET A 16 -1.92 39.65 -0.04
CA MET A 16 -1.45 40.17 1.24
C MET A 16 -2.32 39.64 2.39
N ARG A 17 -1.67 39.18 3.47
CA ARG A 17 -2.36 38.77 4.70
C ARG A 17 -2.90 40.03 5.42
N PRO A 18 -4.18 40.07 5.83
CA PRO A 18 -4.75 41.22 6.54
C PRO A 18 -3.97 41.65 7.78
N GLU A 19 -3.43 40.68 8.52
CA GLU A 19 -2.65 40.93 9.74
C GLU A 19 -1.33 41.66 9.45
N ASP A 20 -0.60 41.22 8.43
CA ASP A 20 0.62 41.87 7.96
C ASP A 20 0.32 43.26 7.42
N ALA A 21 -0.80 43.40 6.71
CA ALA A 21 -1.24 44.67 6.16
C ALA A 21 -1.50 45.71 7.27
N ALA A 22 -2.24 45.31 8.30
CA ALA A 22 -2.54 46.15 9.45
C ALA A 22 -1.26 46.48 10.25
N ARG A 23 -0.37 45.49 10.45
CA ARG A 23 0.88 45.70 11.17
C ARG A 23 1.81 46.66 10.43
N ALA A 24 2.02 46.47 9.14
CA ALA A 24 2.87 47.35 8.32
C ALA A 24 2.31 48.77 8.25
N SER A 25 0.99 48.91 8.04
CA SER A 25 0.31 50.21 7.99
C SER A 25 0.45 50.99 9.31
N ARG A 26 0.45 50.32 10.47
CA ARG A 26 0.68 50.98 11.78
C ARG A 26 2.12 51.45 12.00
N LEU A 27 3.09 50.82 11.36
CA LEU A 27 4.52 51.14 11.54
C LEU A 27 4.99 52.26 10.62
N LEU A 28 4.33 52.41 9.47
CA LEU A 28 4.67 53.42 8.47
C LEU A 28 4.01 54.76 8.83
N LYS A 29 4.78 55.85 8.70
CA LYS A 29 4.27 57.21 8.92
C LYS A 29 3.61 57.80 7.68
N GLY A 30 3.99 57.34 6.49
CA GLY A 30 3.34 57.70 5.24
C GLY A 30 2.44 56.57 4.72
N GLY A 31 2.49 56.27 3.42
CA GLY A 31 1.54 55.35 2.79
C GLY A 31 2.03 53.91 2.69
N PHE A 32 1.16 52.95 3.01
CA PHE A 32 1.34 51.56 2.62
C PHE A 32 0.34 51.19 1.52
N TYR A 33 0.84 50.65 0.41
CA TYR A 33 0.04 50.38 -0.77
C TYR A 33 0.16 48.93 -1.21
N HIS A 34 -0.98 48.28 -1.44
CA HIS A 34 -1.04 47.02 -2.13
C HIS A 34 -1.19 47.27 -3.63
N VAL A 35 -0.24 46.79 -4.42
CA VAL A 35 -0.22 46.95 -5.88
C VAL A 35 -0.45 45.61 -6.57
N TYR A 36 -1.19 45.65 -7.67
CA TYR A 36 -1.46 44.47 -8.48
C TYR A 36 -1.27 44.81 -9.95
N GLY A 37 -0.65 43.90 -10.70
CA GLY A 37 -0.78 43.85 -12.15
C GLY A 37 0.01 42.70 -12.75
N PRO A 38 -0.38 42.27 -13.96
CA PRO A 38 0.38 41.31 -14.74
C PRO A 38 1.60 41.99 -15.41
N THR A 39 2.61 41.20 -15.76
CA THR A 39 3.77 41.66 -16.57
C THR A 39 3.30 42.30 -17.88
N GLU A 40 2.24 41.74 -18.45
CA GLU A 40 1.60 42.12 -19.71
C GLU A 40 0.91 43.49 -19.68
N ASN A 41 0.77 44.12 -18.51
CA ASN A 41 0.31 45.50 -18.36
C ASN A 41 1.28 46.34 -17.52
N THR A 42 2.58 46.02 -17.64
CA THR A 42 3.73 46.78 -17.12
C THR A 42 3.69 47.03 -15.60
N THR A 43 4.17 46.05 -14.84
CA THR A 43 4.39 46.08 -13.37
C THR A 43 3.12 46.05 -12.52
N TYR A 44 2.33 47.12 -12.46
CA TYR A 44 1.07 47.16 -11.73
C TYR A 44 0.04 48.02 -12.46
N SER A 45 -1.20 47.55 -12.45
CA SER A 45 -2.37 48.16 -13.10
C SER A 45 -3.35 48.74 -12.10
N THR A 46 -3.32 48.26 -10.84
CA THR A 46 -4.19 48.73 -9.78
C THR A 46 -3.42 48.97 -8.49
N ILE A 47 -3.95 49.87 -7.65
CA ILE A 47 -3.37 50.24 -6.37
C ILE A 47 -4.46 50.41 -5.31
N CYS A 48 -4.19 49.91 -4.11
CA CYS A 48 -5.01 50.07 -2.91
C CYS A 48 -4.16 50.69 -1.80
N GLN A 49 -4.60 51.79 -1.20
CA GLN A 49 -3.98 52.32 0.01
C GLN A 49 -4.51 51.56 1.23
N ILE A 50 -3.62 50.97 2.01
CA ILE A 50 -3.96 50.12 3.15
C ILE A 50 -4.33 50.97 4.37
N SER A 51 -5.50 50.67 4.93
CA SER A 51 -6.01 51.23 6.17
C SER A 51 -5.86 50.21 7.30
N TYR A 52 -5.20 50.61 8.39
CA TYR A 52 -5.05 49.76 9.58
C TYR A 52 -6.37 49.54 10.37
N THR A 53 -7.45 50.22 9.98
CA THR A 53 -8.78 50.13 10.62
C THR A 53 -9.72 49.18 9.90
N GLU A 54 -9.39 48.76 8.68
CA GLU A 54 -10.24 47.86 7.91
C GLU A 54 -9.92 46.39 8.26
N PRO A 55 -10.92 45.55 8.54
CA PRO A 55 -10.71 44.15 8.91
C PRO A 55 -10.40 43.24 7.71
N TYR A 56 -10.62 43.71 6.47
CA TYR A 56 -10.37 42.95 5.24
C TYR A 56 -10.99 41.55 5.23
N ALA A 57 -12.30 41.46 5.52
CA ALA A 57 -13.02 40.18 5.64
C ALA A 57 -12.94 39.29 4.38
N ASN A 58 -12.80 39.88 3.19
CA ASN A 58 -12.60 39.15 1.93
C ASN A 58 -11.12 39.13 1.47
N GLY A 59 -10.19 39.49 2.35
CA GLY A 59 -8.78 39.73 2.04
C GLY A 59 -8.49 41.16 1.61
N VAL A 60 -7.19 41.48 1.52
CA VAL A 60 -6.73 42.83 1.13
C VAL A 60 -7.07 43.10 -0.34
N PRO A 61 -7.77 44.20 -0.66
CA PRO A 61 -8.19 44.52 -2.03
C PRO A 61 -7.00 44.83 -2.92
N VAL A 62 -7.15 44.61 -4.22
CA VAL A 62 -6.19 45.07 -5.25
C VAL A 62 -6.49 46.50 -5.71
N GLY A 63 -7.57 47.10 -5.22
CA GLY A 63 -7.83 48.55 -5.29
C GLY A 63 -8.44 49.01 -6.60
N GLY A 64 -8.07 50.20 -7.05
CA GLY A 64 -8.58 50.83 -8.28
C GLY A 64 -7.49 50.95 -9.34
N ALA A 65 -7.90 51.16 -10.60
CA ALA A 65 -6.96 51.35 -11.71
C ALA A 65 -6.05 52.59 -11.48
N ILE A 66 -4.78 52.45 -11.85
CA ILE A 66 -3.84 53.59 -11.84
C ILE A 66 -4.10 54.55 -13.01
N SER A 67 -3.47 55.71 -13.00
CA SER A 67 -3.56 56.67 -14.10
C SER A 67 -3.17 56.05 -15.44
N ASN A 68 -3.91 56.37 -16.50
CA ASN A 68 -3.72 55.85 -17.86
C ASN A 68 -3.85 54.32 -17.99
N SER A 69 -4.44 53.66 -16.99
CA SER A 69 -4.85 52.25 -17.07
C SER A 69 -6.34 52.12 -16.76
N GLY A 70 -6.96 51.08 -17.31
CA GLY A 70 -8.31 50.65 -16.94
C GLY A 70 -8.27 49.25 -16.32
N ALA A 71 -9.23 49.01 -15.44
CA ALA A 71 -9.54 47.69 -14.92
C ALA A 71 -11.04 47.47 -15.17
N LEU A 72 -11.40 46.34 -15.75
CA LEU A 72 -12.76 45.98 -16.13
C LEU A 72 -13.05 44.59 -15.58
N VAL A 73 -14.26 44.36 -15.07
CA VAL A 73 -14.69 43.03 -14.63
C VAL A 73 -15.69 42.51 -15.64
N MET A 74 -15.35 41.40 -16.29
CA MET A 74 -16.09 40.89 -17.45
C MET A 74 -16.54 39.44 -17.28
N ASP A 75 -17.64 39.09 -17.93
CA ASP A 75 -18.11 37.71 -18.01
C ASP A 75 -17.38 36.91 -19.11
N ALA A 76 -17.69 35.62 -19.23
CA ALA A 76 -17.07 34.74 -20.23
C ALA A 76 -17.32 35.16 -21.69
N ARG A 77 -18.29 36.06 -21.95
CA ARG A 77 -18.59 36.64 -23.27
C ARG A 77 -17.98 38.04 -23.43
N GLN A 78 -17.06 38.43 -22.56
CA GLN A 78 -16.37 39.74 -22.54
C GLN A 78 -17.34 40.92 -22.41
N ARG A 79 -18.42 40.75 -21.64
CA ARG A 79 -19.36 41.83 -21.30
C ARG A 79 -19.12 42.28 -19.86
N LEU A 80 -19.25 43.59 -19.61
CA LEU A 80 -19.16 44.14 -18.26
C LEU A 80 -20.19 43.49 -17.33
N VAL A 81 -19.74 43.15 -16.12
CA VAL A 81 -20.63 42.66 -15.06
C VAL A 81 -21.06 43.79 -14.12
N PRO A 82 -22.24 43.69 -13.48
CA PRO A 82 -22.65 44.66 -12.46
C PRO A 82 -21.72 44.69 -11.24
N LEU A 83 -21.77 45.79 -10.47
CA LEU A 83 -21.08 45.91 -9.18
C LEU A 83 -21.42 44.73 -8.26
N GLY A 84 -20.42 44.19 -7.57
CA GLY A 84 -20.56 43.03 -6.68
C GLY A 84 -20.56 41.66 -7.37
N VAL A 85 -20.71 41.60 -8.69
CA VAL A 85 -20.70 40.34 -9.44
C VAL A 85 -19.26 39.94 -9.77
N MET A 86 -18.94 38.66 -9.56
CA MET A 86 -17.61 38.13 -9.92
C MET A 86 -17.46 37.96 -11.43
N GLY A 87 -16.28 38.29 -11.93
CA GLY A 87 -15.88 38.07 -13.32
C GLY A 87 -14.36 37.98 -13.48
N GLU A 88 -13.91 37.88 -14.72
CA GLU A 88 -12.50 37.98 -15.09
C GLU A 88 -12.05 39.44 -15.04
N LEU A 89 -10.88 39.70 -14.46
CA LEU A 89 -10.22 41.00 -14.56
C LEU A 89 -9.60 41.16 -15.96
N VAL A 90 -9.99 42.24 -16.62
CA VAL A 90 -9.46 42.65 -17.92
C VAL A 90 -8.85 44.03 -17.75
N VAL A 91 -7.56 44.16 -18.06
CA VAL A 91 -6.83 45.43 -17.90
C VAL A 91 -6.63 46.12 -19.25
N THR A 92 -6.70 47.45 -19.26
CA THR A 92 -6.59 48.28 -20.46
C THR A 92 -5.64 49.46 -20.24
N GLY A 93 -5.39 50.22 -21.30
CA GLY A 93 -4.67 51.50 -21.26
C GLY A 93 -3.23 51.41 -21.74
N ASP A 94 -2.46 52.46 -21.48
CA ASP A 94 -1.13 52.68 -22.05
C ASP A 94 -0.06 51.72 -21.50
N GLY A 95 -0.36 51.04 -20.39
CA GLY A 95 0.51 50.05 -19.77
C GLY A 95 0.62 48.73 -20.54
N LEU A 96 -0.24 48.49 -21.54
CA LEU A 96 -0.30 47.22 -22.25
C LEU A 96 1.01 46.91 -22.98
N ALA A 97 1.52 45.70 -22.79
CA ALA A 97 2.65 45.20 -23.54
C ALA A 97 2.29 45.10 -25.04
N ARG A 98 3.32 45.10 -25.89
CA ARG A 98 3.14 44.89 -27.35
C ARG A 98 2.61 43.50 -27.70
N GLY A 99 2.68 42.56 -26.76
CA GLY A 99 2.39 41.14 -26.95
C GLY A 99 3.58 40.25 -26.58
N TYR A 100 3.35 38.94 -26.62
CA TYR A 100 4.38 37.92 -26.46
C TYR A 100 5.30 37.84 -27.68
N THR A 101 6.53 37.38 -27.47
CA THR A 101 7.53 37.14 -28.53
C THR A 101 7.10 36.01 -29.47
N ASP A 102 6.37 35.01 -28.95
CA ASP A 102 5.61 34.06 -29.75
C ASP A 102 4.22 34.65 -30.04
N PRO A 103 3.92 35.04 -31.30
CA PRO A 103 2.65 35.68 -31.63
C PRO A 103 1.44 34.78 -31.43
N THR A 104 1.61 33.45 -31.42
CA THR A 104 0.48 32.52 -31.27
C THR A 104 -0.14 32.60 -29.88
N LEU A 105 0.64 32.97 -28.86
CA LEU A 105 0.19 33.15 -27.48
C LEU A 105 -0.60 34.44 -27.26
N ASN A 106 -0.57 35.40 -28.20
CA ASN A 106 -1.34 36.63 -28.09
C ASN A 106 -2.85 36.39 -28.27
N ARG A 107 -3.21 35.33 -28.99
CA ARG A 107 -4.59 34.97 -29.26
C ARG A 107 -5.34 34.74 -27.95
N ASP A 108 -6.54 35.29 -27.84
CA ASP A 108 -7.42 35.20 -26.66
C ASP A 108 -6.87 35.81 -25.36
N ARG A 109 -5.69 36.43 -25.38
CA ARG A 109 -5.06 37.14 -24.26
C ARG A 109 -5.03 38.65 -24.49
N PHE A 110 -4.44 39.10 -25.60
CA PHE A 110 -4.48 40.50 -26.02
C PHE A 110 -5.65 40.68 -27.00
N ILE A 111 -6.72 41.34 -26.55
CA ILE A 111 -7.99 41.43 -27.25
C ILE A 111 -8.42 42.89 -27.43
N GLU A 112 -9.49 43.09 -28.19
CA GLU A 112 -10.24 44.33 -28.25
C GLU A 112 -11.58 44.16 -27.53
N VAL A 113 -11.93 45.11 -26.66
CA VAL A 113 -13.20 45.14 -25.94
C VAL A 113 -13.92 46.45 -26.24
N THR A 114 -15.24 46.40 -26.42
CA THR A 114 -16.05 47.60 -26.62
C THR A 114 -16.78 47.92 -25.33
N VAL A 115 -16.50 49.10 -24.76
CA VAL A 115 -17.17 49.63 -23.56
C VAL A 115 -17.77 50.97 -23.92
N ASP A 116 -19.06 51.15 -23.64
CA ASP A 116 -19.80 52.40 -23.89
C ASP A 116 -19.65 52.96 -25.33
N GLY A 117 -19.45 52.08 -26.31
CA GLY A 117 -19.29 52.43 -27.73
C GLY A 117 -17.84 52.70 -28.17
N GLU A 118 -16.88 52.66 -27.25
CA GLU A 118 -15.45 52.82 -27.54
C GLU A 118 -14.74 51.46 -27.54
N THR A 119 -13.97 51.19 -28.60
CA THR A 119 -13.15 49.97 -28.69
C THR A 119 -11.77 50.23 -28.11
N LEU A 120 -11.41 49.45 -27.08
CA LEU A 120 -10.17 49.55 -26.34
C LEU A 120 -9.36 48.26 -26.53
N LYS A 121 -8.03 48.40 -26.64
CA LYS A 121 -7.14 47.26 -26.46
C LYS A 121 -7.12 46.85 -24.99
N ALA A 122 -7.06 45.55 -24.77
CA ALA A 122 -7.18 44.96 -23.45
C ALA A 122 -6.35 43.69 -23.31
N TYR A 123 -5.98 43.37 -22.07
CA TYR A 123 -5.35 42.11 -21.71
C TYR A 123 -6.19 41.34 -20.68
N ARG A 124 -6.51 40.09 -21.00
CA ARG A 124 -7.25 39.15 -20.14
C ARG A 124 -6.31 38.49 -19.14
N THR A 125 -6.45 38.82 -17.86
CA THR A 125 -5.47 38.42 -16.83
C THR A 125 -5.64 36.98 -16.35
N GLY A 126 -6.81 36.37 -16.58
CA GLY A 126 -7.19 35.10 -15.98
C GLY A 126 -7.51 35.19 -14.48
N ASP A 127 -7.50 36.38 -13.88
CA ASP A 127 -7.74 36.57 -12.45
C ASP A 127 -9.22 36.82 -12.17
N ARG A 128 -9.77 36.14 -11.16
CA ARG A 128 -11.16 36.27 -10.74
C ARG A 128 -11.30 37.38 -9.71
N VAL A 129 -12.11 38.38 -10.01
CA VAL A 129 -12.29 39.56 -9.15
C VAL A 129 -13.76 39.96 -9.07
N ARG A 130 -14.07 40.88 -8.15
CA ARG A 130 -15.30 41.68 -8.20
C ARG A 130 -15.03 43.11 -7.75
N TYR A 131 -15.86 44.04 -8.21
CA TYR A 131 -15.97 45.34 -7.58
C TYR A 131 -16.74 45.24 -6.28
N ARG A 132 -16.16 45.73 -5.18
CA ARG A 132 -16.87 45.86 -3.92
C ARG A 132 -17.95 46.92 -4.04
N PRO A 133 -19.23 46.60 -3.75
CA PRO A 133 -20.32 47.55 -3.97
C PRO A 133 -20.24 48.85 -3.16
N THR A 134 -19.56 48.83 -2.01
CA THR A 134 -19.54 49.95 -1.07
C THR A 134 -18.59 51.08 -1.46
N ASP A 135 -17.44 50.76 -2.04
CA ASP A 135 -16.36 51.71 -2.31
C ASP A 135 -15.72 51.54 -3.70
N GLY A 136 -16.18 50.58 -4.50
CA GLY A 136 -15.67 50.32 -5.84
C GLY A 136 -14.26 49.73 -5.87
N GLN A 137 -13.72 49.28 -4.74
CA GLN A 137 -12.42 48.60 -4.73
C GLN A 137 -12.51 47.20 -5.34
N LEU A 138 -11.50 46.79 -6.09
CA LEU A 138 -11.41 45.42 -6.61
C LEU A 138 -10.94 44.46 -5.53
N GLU A 139 -11.73 43.41 -5.30
CA GLU A 139 -11.40 42.27 -4.45
C GLU A 139 -10.99 41.08 -5.33
N PHE A 140 -9.90 40.40 -4.97
CA PHE A 140 -9.33 39.28 -5.71
C PHE A 140 -9.68 37.93 -5.08
N PHE A 141 -10.13 36.97 -5.91
CA PHE A 141 -10.67 35.66 -5.50
C PHE A 141 -9.95 34.48 -6.18
N GLY A 142 -8.70 34.66 -6.58
CA GLY A 142 -7.90 33.61 -7.20
C GLY A 142 -7.92 33.66 -8.73
N ARG A 143 -7.57 32.54 -9.36
CA ARG A 143 -7.42 32.43 -10.81
C ARG A 143 -8.50 31.56 -11.44
N LEU A 144 -8.74 31.81 -12.72
CA LEU A 144 -9.64 31.03 -13.57
C LEU A 144 -8.91 29.88 -14.29
N ASP A 145 -7.57 29.92 -14.35
CA ASP A 145 -6.70 28.91 -14.96
C ASP A 145 -5.79 28.22 -13.92
N HIS A 146 -4.93 27.31 -14.38
CA HIS A 146 -4.03 26.50 -13.54
C HIS A 146 -2.73 27.20 -13.14
N GLN A 147 -2.59 28.50 -13.44
CA GLN A 147 -1.40 29.25 -13.05
C GLN A 147 -1.42 29.51 -11.54
N ILE A 148 -0.26 29.45 -10.90
CA ILE A 148 -0.11 29.75 -9.47
C ILE A 148 0.93 30.85 -9.23
N LYS A 149 0.94 31.37 -8.00
CA LYS A 149 2.03 32.19 -7.49
C LYS A 149 2.64 31.53 -6.27
N LEU A 150 3.95 31.36 -6.29
CA LEU A 150 4.71 30.75 -5.21
C LEU A 150 5.94 31.61 -4.90
N ARG A 151 5.97 32.18 -3.70
CA ARG A 151 7.05 33.05 -3.21
C ARG A 151 7.33 34.22 -4.16
N GLY A 152 6.26 34.80 -4.71
CA GLY A 152 6.29 35.92 -5.65
C GLY A 152 6.54 35.54 -7.11
N ASN A 153 6.81 34.28 -7.41
CA ASN A 153 7.05 33.82 -8.78
C ASN A 153 5.77 33.30 -9.43
N ARG A 154 5.55 33.70 -10.69
CA ARG A 154 4.49 33.14 -11.55
C ARG A 154 4.95 31.78 -12.06
N ILE A 155 4.20 30.73 -11.78
CA ILE A 155 4.48 29.37 -12.24
C ILE A 155 3.28 28.86 -13.03
N GLU A 156 3.53 28.37 -14.24
CA GLU A 156 2.56 27.64 -15.04
C GLU A 156 2.72 26.15 -14.73
N LEU A 157 1.75 25.54 -14.03
CA LEU A 157 1.85 24.13 -13.60
C LEU A 157 2.07 23.18 -14.77
N GLY A 158 1.45 23.47 -15.93
CA GLY A 158 1.65 22.69 -17.15
C GLY A 158 3.08 22.68 -17.69
N GLU A 159 3.90 23.70 -17.40
CA GLU A 159 5.32 23.73 -17.75
C GLU A 159 6.10 22.72 -16.90
N VAL A 160 5.82 22.70 -15.59
CA VAL A 160 6.41 21.74 -14.65
C VAL A 160 6.03 20.32 -15.05
N GLU A 161 4.75 20.07 -15.30
CA GLU A 161 4.26 18.77 -15.74
C GLU A 161 4.86 18.33 -17.08
N HIS A 162 5.00 19.25 -18.05
CA HIS A 162 5.62 18.96 -19.33
C HIS A 162 7.10 18.62 -19.16
N ALA A 163 7.82 19.33 -18.27
CA ALA A 163 9.21 19.03 -17.97
C ALA A 163 9.37 17.65 -17.33
N ILE A 164 8.47 17.26 -16.42
CA ILE A 164 8.44 15.92 -15.81
C ILE A 164 8.20 14.85 -16.90
N ARG A 165 7.20 15.03 -17.77
CA ARG A 165 6.85 14.10 -18.86
C ARG A 165 7.88 13.99 -19.99
N ARG A 166 8.97 14.77 -19.94
CA ARG A 166 10.11 14.57 -20.87
C ARG A 166 10.93 13.34 -20.50
N ASP A 167 10.85 12.89 -19.25
CA ASP A 167 11.45 11.64 -18.84
C ASP A 167 10.68 10.46 -19.43
N THR A 168 11.40 9.50 -20.00
CA THR A 168 10.81 8.37 -20.71
C THR A 168 10.23 7.29 -19.79
N ALA A 169 10.48 7.38 -18.48
CA ALA A 169 9.89 6.49 -17.48
C ALA A 169 8.48 6.95 -17.03
N VAL A 170 8.14 8.23 -17.19
CA VAL A 170 6.88 8.82 -16.71
C VAL A 170 5.77 8.71 -17.75
N ASP A 171 4.61 8.17 -17.36
CA ASP A 171 3.39 8.10 -18.18
C ASP A 171 2.57 9.38 -18.04
N GLU A 172 2.10 9.68 -16.82
CA GLU A 172 1.36 10.90 -16.51
C GLU A 172 2.05 11.69 -15.40
N ALA A 173 1.85 13.01 -15.41
CA ALA A 173 2.33 13.91 -14.37
C ALA A 173 1.33 15.03 -14.12
N VAL A 174 1.09 15.33 -12.85
CA VAL A 174 0.25 16.45 -12.38
C VAL A 174 1.02 17.22 -11.32
N ALA A 175 1.07 18.55 -11.43
CA ALA A 175 1.69 19.42 -10.44
C ALA A 175 0.62 20.25 -9.72
N LEU A 176 0.76 20.43 -8.41
CA LEU A 176 -0.23 21.09 -7.56
C LEU A 176 0.46 21.94 -6.49
N LEU A 177 -0.19 23.02 -6.07
CA LEU A 177 0.23 23.80 -4.91
C LEU A 177 -0.44 23.24 -3.65
N ARG A 178 0.34 22.66 -2.73
CA ARG A 178 -0.13 22.26 -1.41
C ARG A 178 -0.02 23.44 -0.45
N THR A 179 -1.09 23.74 0.26
CA THR A 179 -1.14 24.75 1.31
C THR A 179 -1.71 24.13 2.57
N ALA A 180 -0.98 24.20 3.68
CA ALA A 180 -1.40 23.73 4.99
C ALA A 180 -1.44 24.91 5.97
N GLU A 181 -2.30 24.82 6.99
CA GLU A 181 -2.51 25.92 7.95
C GLU A 181 -1.23 26.16 8.77
N GLY A 182 -0.68 27.38 8.67
CA GLY A 182 0.57 27.75 9.35
C GLY A 182 1.86 27.38 8.60
N GLU A 183 1.78 26.68 7.47
CA GLU A 183 2.94 26.31 6.64
C GLU A 183 3.05 27.18 5.38
N ASP A 184 4.28 27.31 4.86
CA ASP A 184 4.49 27.95 3.57
C ASP A 184 3.95 27.06 2.43
N PRO A 185 3.30 27.64 1.41
CA PRO A 185 2.86 26.89 0.23
C PRO A 185 4.03 26.13 -0.41
N GLU A 186 3.78 24.92 -0.86
CA GLU A 186 4.77 24.11 -1.57
C GLU A 186 4.22 23.51 -2.87
N LEU A 187 5.11 23.37 -3.86
CA LEU A 187 4.79 22.73 -5.13
C LEU A 187 5.05 21.23 -5.01
N VAL A 188 4.03 20.41 -5.20
CA VAL A 188 4.12 18.94 -5.17
C VAL A 188 3.70 18.40 -6.53
N SER A 189 4.35 17.33 -6.96
CA SER A 189 3.96 16.62 -8.18
C SER A 189 3.62 15.17 -7.91
N PHE A 190 2.67 14.65 -8.67
CA PHE A 190 2.27 13.25 -8.68
C PHE A 190 2.53 12.68 -10.07
N ILE A 191 3.09 11.48 -10.14
CA ILE A 191 3.43 10.82 -11.41
C ILE A 191 2.96 9.39 -11.46
N THR A 192 2.69 8.87 -12.65
CA THR A 192 2.59 7.43 -12.91
C THR A 192 3.74 7.00 -13.82
N LEU A 193 4.11 5.73 -13.75
CA LEU A 193 5.21 5.18 -14.55
C LEU A 193 4.69 4.28 -15.66
N HIS A 194 5.41 4.25 -16.78
CA HIS A 194 5.16 3.28 -17.84
C HIS A 194 5.47 1.86 -17.34
N ARG A 195 4.48 0.96 -17.37
CA ARG A 195 4.60 -0.44 -16.93
C ARG A 195 5.73 -1.22 -17.60
N ASP A 196 6.00 -0.95 -18.87
CA ASP A 196 7.03 -1.66 -19.65
C ASP A 196 8.43 -1.01 -19.52
N ARG A 197 8.53 0.17 -18.88
CA ARG A 197 9.78 0.97 -18.83
C ARG A 197 10.25 1.32 -17.43
N THR A 198 9.53 0.89 -16.39
CA THR A 198 10.07 0.78 -15.02
C THR A 198 11.37 -0.03 -14.98
N GLN A 199 11.61 -0.89 -15.99
CA GLN A 199 12.80 -1.72 -16.14
C GLN A 199 14.02 -0.98 -16.76
N ALA A 200 13.88 0.26 -17.22
CA ALA A 200 14.92 0.95 -18.00
C ALA A 200 15.07 2.43 -17.59
N LEU A 201 15.38 2.69 -16.32
CA LEU A 201 15.75 4.03 -15.87
C LEU A 201 17.18 4.39 -16.36
N PRO A 202 17.46 5.60 -16.87
CA PRO A 202 18.69 5.87 -17.63
C PRO A 202 20.00 6.04 -16.83
N ASN A 203 20.03 5.79 -15.52
CA ASN A 203 21.25 5.93 -14.71
C ASN A 203 21.37 4.82 -13.65
N GLY A 204 21.70 3.61 -14.10
CA GLY A 204 22.09 2.47 -13.28
C GLY A 204 22.25 1.24 -14.17
N HIS A 205 23.45 0.67 -14.27
CA HIS A 205 23.74 -0.53 -15.08
C HIS A 205 23.26 -1.82 -14.39
N THR A 206 22.02 -1.84 -13.90
CA THR A 206 21.45 -2.99 -13.20
C THR A 206 20.11 -3.30 -13.84
N SER A 207 20.02 -4.46 -14.48
CA SER A 207 18.76 -5.04 -14.93
C SER A 207 17.85 -5.31 -13.72
N THR A 208 16.55 -5.51 -13.93
CA THR A 208 15.63 -5.92 -12.85
C THR A 208 16.12 -7.16 -12.10
N ALA A 209 16.75 -8.10 -12.82
CA ALA A 209 17.36 -9.29 -12.24
C ALA A 209 18.55 -8.95 -11.32
N ASP A 210 19.31 -7.89 -11.63
CA ASP A 210 20.41 -7.44 -10.77
C ASP A 210 19.89 -6.79 -9.48
N GLU A 211 18.80 -6.03 -9.54
CA GLU A 211 18.15 -5.43 -8.36
C GLU A 211 17.49 -6.51 -7.46
N GLU A 212 16.85 -7.50 -8.07
CA GLU A 212 16.29 -8.66 -7.37
C GLU A 212 17.39 -9.46 -6.67
N ALA A 213 18.51 -9.72 -7.36
CA ALA A 213 19.67 -10.41 -6.78
C ALA A 213 20.34 -9.59 -5.65
N GLU A 214 20.45 -8.27 -5.80
CA GLU A 214 20.97 -7.38 -4.76
C GLU A 214 20.10 -7.40 -3.51
N GLN A 215 18.77 -7.39 -3.64
CA GLN A 215 17.86 -7.48 -2.49
C GLN A 215 17.96 -8.84 -1.78
N VAL A 216 18.01 -9.95 -2.54
CA VAL A 216 18.19 -11.28 -1.95
C VAL A 216 19.53 -11.38 -1.22
N GLY A 217 20.60 -10.81 -1.78
CA GLY A 217 21.90 -10.71 -1.10
C GLY A 217 21.86 -9.86 0.16
N ALA A 218 21.17 -8.71 0.13
CA ALA A 218 21.03 -7.84 1.29
C ALA A 218 20.29 -8.53 2.46
N TRP A 219 19.27 -9.33 2.16
CA TRP A 219 18.59 -10.16 3.18
C TRP A 219 19.53 -11.23 3.74
N ALA A 220 20.31 -11.91 2.91
CA ALA A 220 21.28 -12.90 3.36
C ALA A 220 22.31 -12.30 4.33
N ASP A 221 22.88 -11.14 3.99
CA ASP A 221 23.82 -10.41 4.84
C ASP A 221 23.17 -9.99 6.17
N HIS A 222 21.90 -9.56 6.14
CA HIS A 222 21.14 -9.21 7.33
C HIS A 222 20.97 -10.41 8.27
N PHE A 223 20.63 -11.58 7.74
CA PHE A 223 20.49 -12.80 8.54
C PHE A 223 21.82 -13.24 9.15
N ASP A 224 22.92 -13.20 8.38
CA ASP A 224 24.25 -13.57 8.88
C ASP A 224 24.75 -12.62 9.99
N ALA A 225 24.51 -11.32 9.84
CA ALA A 225 24.92 -10.32 10.82
C ALA A 225 24.01 -10.26 12.07
N GLY A 226 22.75 -10.68 11.94
CA GLY A 226 21.74 -10.64 13.00
C GLY A 226 21.34 -12.02 13.52
N THR A 227 20.36 -12.64 12.87
CA THR A 227 19.70 -13.87 13.33
C THR A 227 20.66 -15.05 13.54
N TYR A 228 21.65 -15.22 12.66
CA TYR A 228 22.59 -16.34 12.69
C TYR A 228 23.95 -16.01 13.31
N ALA A 229 24.17 -14.76 13.77
CA ALA A 229 25.45 -14.34 14.34
C ALA A 229 25.90 -15.24 15.52
N ASP A 230 24.95 -15.68 16.33
CA ASP A 230 25.18 -16.53 17.51
C ASP A 230 24.59 -17.95 17.33
N VAL A 231 24.41 -18.44 16.09
CA VAL A 231 23.82 -19.77 15.81
C VAL A 231 24.57 -20.92 16.51
N GLU A 232 25.88 -20.74 16.74
CA GLU A 232 26.74 -21.68 17.47
C GLU A 232 26.41 -21.80 18.96
N THR A 233 25.64 -20.87 19.51
CA THR A 233 25.23 -20.85 20.94
C THR A 233 23.92 -21.58 21.20
N ILE A 234 23.25 -22.07 20.15
CA ILE A 234 21.97 -22.79 20.28
C ILE A 234 22.17 -24.05 21.13
N ASP A 235 21.35 -24.17 22.17
CA ASP A 235 21.31 -25.34 23.06
C ASP A 235 20.91 -26.59 22.25
N PRO A 236 21.77 -27.63 22.17
CA PRO A 236 21.43 -28.88 21.48
C PRO A 236 20.15 -29.55 21.97
N ALA A 237 19.74 -29.33 23.22
CA ALA A 237 18.49 -29.86 23.77
C ALA A 237 17.23 -29.18 23.19
N ARG A 238 17.40 -28.05 22.50
CA ARG A 238 16.32 -27.26 21.87
C ARG A 238 16.43 -27.24 20.35
N LEU A 239 17.23 -28.12 19.77
CA LEU A 239 17.45 -28.20 18.34
C LEU A 239 16.11 -28.30 17.58
N GLY A 240 15.87 -27.36 16.66
CA GLY A 240 14.63 -27.26 15.90
C GLY A 240 13.44 -26.63 16.64
N ARG A 241 13.63 -26.17 17.88
CA ARG A 241 12.66 -25.45 18.72
C ARG A 241 13.35 -24.34 19.53
N ASP A 242 14.42 -23.80 18.98
CA ASP A 242 15.20 -22.71 19.56
C ASP A 242 14.55 -21.34 19.33
N PHE A 243 13.78 -21.20 18.24
CA PHE A 243 13.02 -20.00 17.86
C PHE A 243 13.85 -18.71 17.87
N VAL A 244 15.15 -18.81 17.56
CA VAL A 244 16.05 -17.65 17.52
C VAL A 244 15.56 -16.64 16.48
N GLY A 245 15.57 -15.36 16.86
CA GLY A 245 15.19 -14.25 15.97
C GLY A 245 13.69 -13.95 15.87
N TRP A 246 12.81 -14.74 16.50
CA TRP A 246 11.37 -14.50 16.46
C TRP A 246 10.95 -13.43 17.47
N THR A 247 10.46 -12.31 16.96
CA THR A 247 9.92 -11.20 17.75
C THR A 247 8.58 -10.76 17.19
N SER A 248 7.76 -10.16 18.04
CA SER A 248 6.43 -9.74 17.67
C SER A 248 6.48 -8.57 16.69
N MET A 249 5.77 -8.67 15.58
CA MET A 249 5.66 -7.56 14.63
C MET A 249 4.82 -6.38 15.15
N TYR A 250 4.15 -6.56 16.28
CA TYR A 250 3.37 -5.50 16.93
C TYR A 250 4.25 -4.51 17.70
N ASP A 251 5.25 -5.01 18.43
CA ASP A 251 6.04 -4.20 19.37
C ASP A 251 7.52 -4.61 19.54
N GLY A 252 7.98 -5.64 18.83
CA GLY A 252 9.35 -6.14 18.90
C GLY A 252 9.68 -7.00 20.13
N SER A 253 8.68 -7.34 20.96
CA SER A 253 8.86 -8.24 22.11
C SER A 253 9.07 -9.70 21.66
N THR A 254 9.58 -10.57 22.53
CA THR A 254 9.67 -12.01 22.21
C THR A 254 8.29 -12.66 22.23
N ILE A 255 7.95 -13.43 21.20
CA ILE A 255 6.71 -14.22 21.18
C ILE A 255 6.80 -15.32 22.24
N ASP A 256 5.68 -15.62 22.92
CA ASP A 256 5.66 -16.68 23.93
C ASP A 256 6.04 -18.03 23.31
N ARG A 257 6.88 -18.78 24.04
CA ARG A 257 7.43 -20.03 23.52
C ARG A 257 6.35 -21.10 23.32
N GLY A 258 5.31 -21.11 24.14
CA GLY A 258 4.17 -22.01 23.97
C GLY A 258 3.46 -21.76 22.64
N GLU A 259 3.23 -20.49 22.32
CA GLU A 259 2.62 -20.08 21.05
C GLU A 259 3.51 -20.42 19.84
N MET A 260 4.84 -20.25 19.96
CA MET A 260 5.78 -20.66 18.90
C MET A 260 5.80 -22.17 18.68
N ASN A 261 5.69 -22.96 19.75
CA ASN A 261 5.55 -24.41 19.63
C ASN A 261 4.25 -24.79 18.94
N GLU A 262 3.15 -24.11 19.29
CA GLU A 262 1.87 -24.33 18.64
C GLU A 262 1.90 -24.01 17.14
N TRP A 263 2.55 -22.90 16.76
CA TRP A 263 2.77 -22.54 15.36
C TRP A 263 3.57 -23.61 14.60
N LEU A 264 4.64 -24.12 15.21
CA LEU A 264 5.48 -25.14 14.59
C LEU A 264 4.71 -26.46 14.46
N ASP A 265 4.02 -26.89 15.51
CA ASP A 265 3.24 -28.13 15.52
C ASP A 265 2.13 -28.09 14.45
N ASP A 266 1.42 -26.96 14.31
CA ASP A 266 0.43 -26.73 13.25
C ASP A 266 1.06 -26.78 11.86
N THR A 267 2.22 -26.15 11.68
CA THR A 267 2.95 -26.15 10.40
C THR A 267 3.41 -27.56 10.01
N MET A 268 3.98 -28.33 10.95
CA MET A 268 4.39 -29.70 10.71
C MET A 268 3.19 -30.61 10.40
N ALA A 269 2.06 -30.43 11.11
CA ALA A 269 0.83 -31.15 10.82
C ALA A 269 0.31 -30.85 9.40
N ALA A 270 0.40 -29.59 8.94
CA ALA A 270 0.01 -29.22 7.59
C ALA A 270 0.94 -29.82 6.51
N ILE A 271 2.25 -29.88 6.76
CA ILE A 271 3.22 -30.57 5.87
C ILE A 271 2.90 -32.06 5.78
N GLU A 272 2.56 -32.70 6.90
CA GLU A 272 2.24 -34.14 6.98
C GLU A 272 0.81 -34.48 6.52
N ALA A 273 -0.09 -33.51 6.35
CA ALA A 273 -1.51 -33.74 6.05
C ALA A 273 -1.76 -34.51 4.74
N GLY A 274 -0.85 -34.41 3.77
CA GLY A 274 -0.87 -35.18 2.52
C GLY A 274 -0.14 -36.53 2.59
N GLY A 275 0.25 -36.98 3.78
CA GLY A 275 1.06 -38.17 4.03
C GLY A 275 2.43 -37.81 4.62
N ARG A 276 3.00 -38.74 5.39
CA ARG A 276 4.34 -38.59 5.98
C ARG A 276 5.39 -38.54 4.86
N PRO A 277 6.14 -37.43 4.71
CA PRO A 277 7.09 -37.29 3.62
C PRO A 277 8.29 -38.22 3.83
N ALA A 278 8.75 -38.87 2.76
CA ALA A 278 9.95 -39.70 2.77
C ALA A 278 11.16 -38.91 2.24
N ASN A 279 10.97 -38.13 1.18
CA ASN A 279 11.99 -37.26 0.60
C ASN A 279 11.53 -35.81 0.69
N VAL A 280 12.31 -34.96 1.34
CA VAL A 280 11.98 -33.54 1.55
C VAL A 280 13.04 -32.67 0.91
N CYS A 281 12.61 -31.63 0.19
CA CYS A 281 13.48 -30.51 -0.14
C CYS A 281 12.99 -29.27 0.62
N GLU A 282 13.89 -28.52 1.26
CA GLU A 282 13.55 -27.29 1.97
C GLU A 282 14.39 -26.13 1.44
N ILE A 283 13.75 -24.99 1.17
CA ILE A 283 14.42 -23.77 0.73
C ILE A 283 14.30 -22.74 1.85
N GLY A 284 15.45 -22.25 2.30
CA GLY A 284 15.60 -21.47 3.53
C GLY A 284 15.55 -22.36 4.77
N THR A 285 16.50 -23.28 4.88
CA THR A 285 16.60 -24.27 5.98
C THR A 285 16.76 -23.60 7.36
N GLY A 286 17.38 -22.42 7.40
CA GLY A 286 17.75 -21.69 8.60
C GLY A 286 18.48 -22.57 9.61
N THR A 287 18.04 -22.55 10.86
CA THR A 287 18.61 -23.37 11.95
C THR A 287 18.15 -24.82 11.93
N GLY A 288 17.38 -25.25 10.92
CA GLY A 288 16.89 -26.62 10.73
C GLY A 288 15.56 -26.90 11.43
N MET A 289 14.71 -25.90 11.62
CA MET A 289 13.47 -26.02 12.37
C MET A 289 12.50 -27.06 11.79
N ILE A 290 12.29 -27.07 10.47
CA ILE A 290 11.48 -28.12 9.84
C ILE A 290 12.24 -29.45 9.89
N LEU A 291 13.51 -29.48 9.44
CA LEU A 291 14.36 -30.68 9.42
C LEU A 291 14.30 -31.48 10.74
N PHE A 292 14.55 -30.83 11.87
CA PHE A 292 14.67 -31.51 13.16
C PHE A 292 13.32 -31.91 13.78
N ASN A 293 12.19 -31.53 13.18
CA ASN A 293 10.85 -31.97 13.56
C ASN A 293 10.23 -32.95 12.54
N LEU A 294 10.94 -33.27 11.45
CA LEU A 294 10.48 -34.28 10.49
C LEU A 294 10.43 -35.68 11.12
N PRO A 295 9.53 -36.55 10.64
CA PRO A 295 9.33 -37.88 11.22
C PRO A 295 10.53 -38.80 10.96
N ASP A 296 10.73 -39.80 11.82
CA ASP A 296 11.80 -40.81 11.70
C ASP A 296 11.76 -41.61 10.38
N SER A 297 10.62 -41.60 9.68
CA SER A 297 10.44 -42.23 8.35
C SER A 297 11.16 -41.51 7.22
N LEU A 298 11.77 -40.34 7.47
CA LEU A 298 12.56 -39.59 6.50
C LEU A 298 13.66 -40.48 5.88
N GLN A 299 13.73 -40.49 4.56
CA GLN A 299 14.71 -41.23 3.75
C GLN A 299 15.80 -40.29 3.22
N SER A 300 15.41 -39.13 2.71
CA SER A 300 16.35 -38.12 2.22
C SER A 300 15.85 -36.70 2.51
N TYR A 301 16.80 -35.79 2.72
CA TYR A 301 16.53 -34.37 2.90
C TYR A 301 17.58 -33.54 2.16
N VAL A 302 17.11 -32.58 1.35
CA VAL A 302 17.96 -31.61 0.63
C VAL A 302 17.55 -30.21 1.05
N GLY A 303 18.43 -29.50 1.75
CA GLY A 303 18.17 -28.12 2.19
C GLY A 303 19.04 -27.11 1.47
N LEU A 304 18.46 -25.95 1.16
CA LEU A 304 19.18 -24.77 0.71
C LEU A 304 19.03 -23.65 1.72
N ASP A 305 20.09 -22.89 1.94
CA ASP A 305 20.02 -21.62 2.67
C ASP A 305 21.10 -20.66 2.15
N PRO A 306 20.83 -19.35 1.98
CA PRO A 306 21.86 -18.41 1.56
C PRO A 306 22.96 -18.21 2.63
N SER A 307 22.67 -18.47 3.91
CA SER A 307 23.64 -18.34 5.00
C SER A 307 24.61 -19.53 5.03
N ALA A 308 25.89 -19.25 4.78
CA ALA A 308 26.94 -20.26 4.93
C ALA A 308 27.09 -20.72 6.39
N ALA A 309 26.83 -19.84 7.36
CA ALA A 309 26.89 -20.14 8.78
C ALA A 309 25.77 -21.12 9.19
N ALA A 310 24.52 -20.87 8.77
CA ALA A 310 23.39 -21.74 9.04
C ALA A 310 23.59 -23.13 8.40
N VAL A 311 24.02 -23.19 7.14
CA VAL A 311 24.33 -24.45 6.45
C VAL A 311 25.40 -25.26 7.20
N ALA A 312 26.49 -24.62 7.63
CA ALA A 312 27.56 -25.30 8.37
C ALA A 312 27.08 -25.84 9.72
N PHE A 313 26.28 -25.05 10.44
CA PHE A 313 25.68 -25.43 11.72
C PHE A 313 24.76 -26.65 11.59
N VAL A 314 23.75 -26.57 10.71
CA VAL A 314 22.76 -27.65 10.54
C VAL A 314 23.44 -28.92 10.04
N LYS A 315 24.43 -28.82 9.15
CA LYS A 315 25.19 -29.98 8.65
C LYS A 315 25.89 -30.72 9.78
N ARG A 316 26.50 -29.99 10.71
CA ARG A 316 27.17 -30.57 11.88
C ARG A 316 26.17 -31.21 12.84
N MET A 317 25.07 -30.53 13.14
CA MET A 317 24.03 -31.03 14.05
C MET A 317 23.32 -32.28 13.48
N ALA A 318 22.97 -32.26 12.20
CA ALA A 318 22.36 -33.39 11.50
C ALA A 318 23.29 -34.61 11.44
N ALA A 319 24.61 -34.42 11.23
CA ALA A 319 25.58 -35.50 11.24
C ALA A 319 25.76 -36.15 12.63
N ALA A 320 25.57 -35.38 13.70
CA ALA A 320 25.63 -35.87 15.07
C ALA A 320 24.31 -36.54 15.53
N HIS A 321 23.20 -36.28 14.84
CA HIS A 321 21.88 -36.79 15.21
C HIS A 321 21.59 -38.17 14.58
N PRO A 322 21.27 -39.22 15.35
CA PRO A 322 21.12 -40.59 14.84
C PRO A 322 20.09 -40.75 13.71
N THR A 323 18.97 -40.01 13.78
CA THR A 323 17.89 -40.09 12.78
C THR A 323 18.30 -39.50 11.41
N PHE A 324 19.16 -38.49 11.41
CA PHE A 324 19.46 -37.65 10.23
C PHE A 324 20.83 -37.93 9.61
N ALA A 325 21.73 -38.57 10.36
CA ALA A 325 23.06 -38.94 9.90
C ALA A 325 23.01 -39.75 8.59
N GLY A 326 23.67 -39.24 7.55
CA GLY A 326 23.73 -39.87 6.23
C GLY A 326 22.52 -39.63 5.31
N LYS A 327 21.48 -38.90 5.78
CA LYS A 327 20.26 -38.61 4.99
C LYS A 327 20.17 -37.14 4.51
N VAL A 328 20.92 -36.25 5.14
CA VAL A 328 20.84 -34.79 4.96
C VAL A 328 21.93 -34.28 4.02
N GLN A 329 21.53 -33.57 2.98
CA GLN A 329 22.39 -32.81 2.07
C GLN A 329 22.01 -31.33 2.19
N LEU A 330 23.01 -30.45 2.35
CA LEU A 330 22.79 -29.02 2.52
C LEU A 330 23.70 -28.24 1.58
N HIS A 331 23.14 -27.21 0.97
CA HIS A 331 23.79 -26.35 -0.02
C HIS A 331 23.64 -24.88 0.38
N VAL A 332 24.69 -24.10 0.16
CA VAL A 332 24.59 -22.64 0.23
C VAL A 332 23.98 -22.16 -1.08
N GLY A 333 22.82 -21.53 -1.02
CA GLY A 333 22.08 -21.12 -2.20
C GLY A 333 20.63 -20.73 -1.91
N THR A 334 19.94 -20.32 -2.96
CA THR A 334 18.57 -19.78 -2.95
C THR A 334 17.64 -20.60 -3.82
N ALA A 335 16.36 -20.24 -3.90
CA ALA A 335 15.39 -20.92 -4.74
C ALA A 335 15.81 -20.99 -6.23
N THR A 336 16.52 -19.97 -6.73
CA THR A 336 16.98 -19.91 -8.12
C THR A 336 18.18 -20.79 -8.44
N ASP A 337 18.82 -21.38 -7.41
CA ASP A 337 19.99 -22.25 -7.59
C ASP A 337 19.63 -23.74 -7.74
N LEU A 338 18.33 -24.07 -7.73
CA LEU A 338 17.84 -25.46 -7.78
C LEU A 338 18.31 -26.25 -9.01
N GLU A 339 18.52 -25.60 -10.15
CA GLU A 339 19.04 -26.27 -11.35
C GLU A 339 20.55 -26.54 -11.28
N GLN A 340 21.28 -25.80 -10.44
CA GLN A 340 22.73 -25.86 -10.31
C GLN A 340 23.18 -26.86 -9.24
N ILE A 341 22.30 -27.15 -8.27
CA ILE A 341 22.55 -28.18 -7.27
C ILE A 341 22.26 -29.56 -7.85
N GLY A 342 22.94 -30.58 -7.31
CA GLY A 342 22.83 -31.96 -7.79
C GLY A 342 21.41 -32.56 -7.67
N PRO A 343 21.24 -33.86 -7.89
CA PRO A 343 19.92 -34.49 -7.86
C PRO A 343 19.21 -34.26 -6.51
N LEU A 344 17.98 -33.75 -6.56
CA LEU A 344 17.13 -33.47 -5.39
C LEU A 344 16.53 -34.73 -4.75
N ASN A 345 16.92 -35.92 -5.21
CA ASN A 345 16.44 -37.23 -4.76
C ASN A 345 14.91 -37.39 -4.84
N SER A 346 14.29 -36.81 -5.88
CA SER A 346 12.86 -36.91 -6.19
C SER A 346 11.98 -36.62 -4.96
N PRO A 347 11.97 -35.37 -4.45
CA PRO A 347 11.32 -35.02 -3.20
C PRO A 347 9.80 -35.19 -3.30
N ASP A 348 9.17 -35.81 -2.30
CA ASP A 348 7.70 -35.90 -2.24
C ASP A 348 7.08 -34.52 -1.96
N VAL A 349 7.76 -33.75 -1.12
CA VAL A 349 7.35 -32.40 -0.73
C VAL A 349 8.53 -31.44 -0.81
N ILE A 350 8.29 -30.27 -1.41
CA ILE A 350 9.19 -29.12 -1.31
C ILE A 350 8.59 -28.12 -0.34
N VAL A 351 9.37 -27.65 0.63
CA VAL A 351 8.94 -26.77 1.72
C VAL A 351 9.63 -25.42 1.60
N ILE A 352 8.83 -24.35 1.63
CA ILE A 352 9.25 -22.95 1.73
C ILE A 352 8.47 -22.36 2.89
N ASN A 353 9.01 -22.39 4.10
CA ASN A 353 8.30 -21.96 5.29
C ASN A 353 8.93 -20.69 5.88
N SER A 354 8.16 -19.59 5.94
CA SER A 354 8.63 -18.29 6.43
C SER A 354 9.82 -17.70 5.65
N VAL A 355 9.85 -17.93 4.33
CA VAL A 355 10.95 -17.47 3.44
C VAL A 355 10.46 -16.59 2.31
N ALA A 356 9.29 -16.89 1.74
CA ALA A 356 8.78 -16.19 0.57
C ALA A 356 8.51 -14.69 0.82
N GLN A 357 8.36 -14.27 2.09
CA GLN A 357 8.26 -12.85 2.46
C GLN A 357 9.53 -12.04 2.17
N TYR A 358 10.67 -12.69 1.96
CA TYR A 358 11.93 -12.02 1.60
C TYR A 358 12.17 -11.99 0.08
N PHE A 359 11.22 -12.51 -0.71
CA PHE A 359 11.30 -12.43 -2.17
C PHE A 359 11.07 -10.98 -2.62
N PRO A 360 11.75 -10.54 -3.69
CA PRO A 360 11.73 -9.15 -4.09
C PRO A 360 10.41 -8.73 -4.74
N THR A 361 9.78 -9.65 -5.48
CA THR A 361 8.63 -9.39 -6.35
C THR A 361 7.69 -10.61 -6.42
N ALA A 362 6.45 -10.37 -6.89
CA ALA A 362 5.49 -11.45 -7.16
C ALA A 362 5.88 -12.27 -8.41
N GLU A 363 6.59 -11.64 -9.33
CA GLU A 363 7.20 -12.25 -10.50
C GLU A 363 8.27 -13.28 -10.08
N TYR A 364 9.18 -12.90 -9.18
CA TYR A 364 10.17 -13.82 -8.62
C TYR A 364 9.50 -15.03 -7.93
N LEU A 365 8.41 -14.81 -7.19
CA LEU A 365 7.63 -15.90 -6.60
C LEU A 365 7.00 -16.79 -7.67
N SER A 366 6.46 -16.21 -8.74
CA SER A 366 5.84 -16.95 -9.85
C SER A 366 6.85 -17.84 -10.57
N ASP A 367 8.03 -17.30 -10.87
CA ASP A 367 9.13 -18.03 -11.51
C ASP A 367 9.64 -19.14 -10.59
N THR A 368 9.78 -18.86 -9.29
CA THR A 368 10.12 -19.86 -8.28
C THR A 368 9.10 -21.01 -8.27
N VAL A 369 7.80 -20.71 -8.21
CA VAL A 369 6.74 -21.75 -8.28
C VAL A 369 6.86 -22.59 -9.56
N ALA A 370 7.10 -21.94 -10.71
CA ALA A 370 7.23 -22.64 -11.98
C ALA A 370 8.45 -23.57 -12.02
N GLN A 371 9.59 -23.17 -11.44
CA GLN A 371 10.79 -24.01 -11.33
C GLN A 371 10.57 -25.20 -10.39
N LEU A 372 9.95 -24.97 -9.22
CA LEU A 372 9.67 -26.03 -8.24
C LEU A 372 8.77 -27.12 -8.80
N LEU A 373 7.78 -26.75 -9.62
CA LEU A 373 6.86 -27.69 -10.26
C LEU A 373 7.52 -28.52 -11.37
N GLN A 374 8.72 -28.15 -11.82
CA GLN A 374 9.51 -28.93 -12.78
C GLN A 374 10.44 -29.95 -12.12
N VAL A 375 10.60 -29.90 -10.79
CA VAL A 375 11.42 -30.86 -10.04
C VAL A 375 10.83 -32.27 -10.17
N ASP A 376 11.64 -33.21 -10.66
CA ASP A 376 11.22 -34.60 -10.78
C ASP A 376 10.79 -35.17 -9.42
N GLY A 377 9.69 -35.93 -9.39
CA GLY A 377 9.18 -36.55 -8.17
C GLY A 377 8.39 -35.64 -7.21
N VAL A 378 8.28 -34.33 -7.47
CA VAL A 378 7.48 -33.42 -6.62
C VAL A 378 6.00 -33.77 -6.64
N GLN A 379 5.42 -34.01 -5.46
CA GLN A 379 3.97 -34.23 -5.32
C GLN A 379 3.30 -32.99 -4.74
N ARG A 380 3.95 -32.32 -3.79
CA ARG A 380 3.43 -31.11 -3.14
C ARG A 380 4.50 -30.05 -2.99
N VAL A 381 4.13 -28.78 -3.21
CA VAL A 381 4.93 -27.63 -2.81
C VAL A 381 4.18 -26.91 -1.70
N PHE A 382 4.81 -26.79 -0.54
CA PHE A 382 4.26 -26.20 0.66
C PHE A 382 4.89 -24.82 0.90
N PHE A 383 4.11 -23.77 0.72
CA PHE A 383 4.45 -22.42 1.13
C PHE A 383 3.84 -22.15 2.50
N GLY A 384 4.66 -22.24 3.54
CA GLY A 384 4.23 -22.03 4.91
C GLY A 384 4.44 -20.60 5.37
N ASP A 385 3.55 -20.15 6.26
CA ASP A 385 3.66 -18.89 6.96
C ASP A 385 3.64 -17.64 6.07
N MET A 386 2.89 -17.70 4.96
CA MET A 386 2.70 -16.61 4.03
C MET A 386 1.97 -15.44 4.69
N ARG A 387 2.55 -14.24 4.65
CA ARG A 387 1.87 -13.01 5.08
C ARG A 387 0.76 -12.64 4.10
N SER A 388 -0.46 -12.47 4.60
CA SER A 388 -1.62 -12.14 3.77
C SER A 388 -1.64 -10.68 3.32
N TRP A 389 -1.64 -10.46 2.00
CA TRP A 389 -1.89 -9.13 1.45
C TRP A 389 -3.36 -8.72 1.59
N ALA A 390 -4.29 -9.66 1.45
CA ALA A 390 -5.72 -9.41 1.56
C ALA A 390 -6.14 -8.91 2.95
N LEU A 391 -5.41 -9.30 4.00
CA LEU A 391 -5.66 -8.92 5.40
C LEU A 391 -4.64 -7.92 5.95
N TYR A 392 -3.88 -7.27 5.07
CA TYR A 392 -2.82 -6.37 5.51
C TYR A 392 -3.36 -5.14 6.24
N ARG A 393 -4.55 -4.67 5.86
CA ARG A 393 -5.21 -3.54 6.51
C ARG A 393 -5.64 -3.88 7.94
N GLU A 394 -6.13 -5.10 8.16
CA GLU A 394 -6.44 -5.64 9.48
C GLU A 394 -5.17 -5.76 10.33
N PHE A 395 -4.09 -6.33 9.77
CA PHE A 395 -2.80 -6.41 10.46
C PHE A 395 -2.26 -5.03 10.86
N GLY A 396 -2.27 -4.07 9.93
CA GLY A 396 -1.85 -2.70 10.19
C GLY A 396 -2.71 -2.01 11.25
N THR A 397 -4.00 -2.38 11.33
CA THR A 397 -4.92 -1.87 12.35
C THR A 397 -4.49 -2.34 13.73
N THR A 398 -4.20 -3.63 13.89
CA THR A 398 -3.69 -4.19 15.15
C THR A 398 -2.39 -3.51 15.57
N LYS A 399 -1.46 -3.32 14.62
CA LYS A 399 -0.19 -2.62 14.87
C LYS A 399 -0.41 -1.17 15.30
N ALA A 400 -1.32 -0.45 14.64
CA ALA A 400 -1.68 0.92 15.01
C ALA A 400 -2.28 1.00 16.42
N LEU A 401 -3.18 0.08 16.77
CA LEU A 401 -3.79 0.04 18.10
C LEU A 401 -2.77 -0.28 19.20
N HIS A 402 -1.81 -1.16 18.92
CA HIS A 402 -0.72 -1.48 19.86
C HIS A 402 0.22 -0.28 20.07
N ALA A 403 0.57 0.43 18.99
CA ALA A 403 1.49 1.56 19.03
C ALA A 403 0.86 2.84 19.63
N LEU A 404 -0.39 3.14 19.29
CA LEU A 404 -1.06 4.39 19.66
C LEU A 404 -1.86 4.27 20.96
N GLY A 405 -2.24 3.05 21.34
CA GLY A 405 -3.05 2.77 22.52
C GLY A 405 -4.52 3.19 22.40
N ASP A 406 -5.26 3.03 23.51
CA ASP A 406 -6.73 3.14 23.55
C ASP A 406 -7.29 4.57 23.41
N ALA A 407 -6.45 5.59 23.58
CA ALA A 407 -6.85 7.01 23.49
C ALA A 407 -6.65 7.61 22.08
N THR A 408 -6.48 6.77 21.06
CA THR A 408 -6.16 7.16 19.68
C THR A 408 -7.36 7.80 18.95
N THR A 409 -7.06 8.61 17.93
CA THR A 409 -8.07 9.17 17.01
C THR A 409 -8.10 8.36 15.72
N LYS A 410 -9.22 8.43 14.98
CA LYS A 410 -9.33 7.77 13.68
C LYS A 410 -8.28 8.28 12.69
N GLU A 411 -7.98 9.58 12.70
CA GLU A 411 -6.94 10.20 11.86
C GLU A 411 -5.56 9.64 12.18
N ALA A 412 -5.24 9.46 13.47
CA ALA A 412 -3.96 8.89 13.87
C ALA A 412 -3.81 7.44 13.40
N VAL A 413 -4.88 6.64 13.48
CA VAL A 413 -4.89 5.27 12.94
C VAL A 413 -4.73 5.28 11.42
N ARG A 414 -5.49 6.11 10.69
CA ARG A 414 -5.37 6.24 9.22
C ARG A 414 -3.95 6.65 8.80
N ALA A 415 -3.35 7.62 9.51
CA ALA A 415 -1.98 8.05 9.26
C ALA A 415 -0.95 6.94 9.52
N HIS A 416 -1.14 6.18 10.60
CA HIS A 416 -0.27 5.04 10.92
C HIS A 416 -0.37 3.92 9.89
N LEU A 417 -1.59 3.60 9.43
CA LEU A 417 -1.83 2.62 8.36
C LEU A 417 -1.11 3.01 7.07
N ALA A 418 -1.29 4.26 6.62
CA ALA A 418 -0.64 4.77 5.41
C ALA A 418 0.90 4.71 5.53
N SER A 419 1.45 5.13 6.67
CA SER A 419 2.89 5.06 6.92
C SER A 419 3.42 3.63 7.00
N THR A 420 2.63 2.68 7.50
CA THR A 420 3.04 1.28 7.64
C THR A 420 3.08 0.60 6.27
N GLU A 421 2.07 0.83 5.43
CA GLU A 421 2.05 0.30 4.06
C GLU A 421 3.19 0.85 3.21
N GLU A 422 3.52 2.14 3.33
CA GLU A 422 4.63 2.75 2.59
C GLU A 422 6.01 2.20 3.02
N ALA A 423 6.13 1.73 4.26
CA ALA A 423 7.37 1.22 4.84
C ALA A 423 7.53 -0.31 4.75
N GLU A 424 6.59 -1.02 4.13
CA GLU A 424 6.62 -2.48 4.05
C GLU A 424 7.64 -2.97 3.02
N GLU A 425 8.65 -3.69 3.49
CA GLU A 425 9.78 -4.19 2.71
C GLU A 425 9.74 -5.71 2.51
N GLU A 426 8.78 -6.40 3.14
CA GLU A 426 8.55 -7.82 2.91
C GLU A 426 7.44 -8.03 1.87
N LEU A 427 7.49 -9.15 1.16
CA LEU A 427 6.45 -9.59 0.24
C LEU A 427 5.26 -10.17 1.01
N LEU A 428 4.08 -9.60 0.77
CA LEU A 428 2.78 -10.10 1.17
C LEU A 428 2.04 -10.58 -0.06
N VAL A 429 1.38 -11.72 0.08
CA VAL A 429 0.73 -12.40 -1.04
C VAL A 429 -0.72 -12.66 -0.71
N ASP A 430 -1.59 -12.41 -1.67
CA ASP A 430 -3.00 -12.72 -1.61
C ASP A 430 -3.21 -14.22 -1.90
N PRO A 431 -4.06 -14.97 -1.17
CA PRO A 431 -4.39 -16.35 -1.51
C PRO A 431 -4.88 -16.56 -2.96
N ALA A 432 -5.48 -15.53 -3.57
CA ALA A 432 -5.88 -15.54 -4.97
C ALA A 432 -4.69 -15.74 -5.94
N PHE A 433 -3.46 -15.38 -5.55
CA PHE A 433 -2.24 -15.69 -6.28
C PHE A 433 -2.05 -17.19 -6.48
N PHE A 434 -2.23 -17.98 -5.43
CA PHE A 434 -2.03 -19.42 -5.50
C PHE A 434 -3.25 -20.13 -6.10
N THR A 435 -4.47 -19.71 -5.75
CA THR A 435 -5.69 -20.41 -6.21
C THR A 435 -5.98 -20.29 -7.70
N ARG A 436 -5.37 -19.32 -8.41
CA ARG A 436 -5.37 -19.26 -9.89
C ARG A 436 -4.39 -20.22 -10.57
N LEU A 437 -3.41 -20.78 -9.85
CA LEU A 437 -2.37 -21.64 -10.45
C LEU A 437 -2.93 -22.86 -11.21
N PRO A 438 -3.99 -23.55 -10.76
CA PRO A 438 -4.60 -24.63 -11.55
C PRO A 438 -5.10 -24.20 -12.93
N ALA A 439 -5.52 -22.93 -13.07
CA ALA A 439 -5.97 -22.38 -14.35
C ALA A 439 -4.79 -21.90 -15.23
N LEU A 440 -3.74 -21.34 -14.62
CA LEU A 440 -2.54 -20.87 -15.33
C LEU A 440 -1.62 -22.01 -15.79
N LEU A 441 -1.45 -23.02 -14.93
CA LEU A 441 -0.52 -24.12 -15.11
C LEU A 441 -1.28 -25.46 -15.06
N PRO A 442 -2.30 -25.68 -15.92
CA PRO A 442 -3.20 -26.84 -15.82
C PRO A 442 -2.48 -28.18 -16.00
N ASN A 443 -1.32 -28.18 -16.65
CA ASN A 443 -0.50 -29.38 -16.86
C ASN A 443 0.45 -29.68 -15.68
N ALA A 444 0.72 -28.71 -14.81
CA ALA A 444 1.66 -28.85 -13.69
C ALA A 444 0.97 -28.83 -12.33
N VAL A 445 -0.21 -28.19 -12.21
CA VAL A 445 -0.94 -28.06 -10.94
C VAL A 445 -2.30 -28.77 -11.03
N SER A 446 -2.58 -29.61 -10.03
CA SER A 446 -3.83 -30.36 -9.93
C SER A 446 -4.83 -29.70 -8.99
N HIS A 447 -4.35 -29.16 -7.88
CA HIS A 447 -5.17 -28.53 -6.84
C HIS A 447 -4.32 -27.58 -5.98
N VAL A 448 -4.97 -26.64 -5.30
CA VAL A 448 -4.34 -25.73 -4.34
C VAL A 448 -5.21 -25.62 -3.10
N GLU A 449 -4.60 -25.75 -1.93
CA GLU A 449 -5.24 -25.50 -0.64
C GLU A 449 -4.68 -24.22 -0.02
N ILE A 450 -5.55 -23.44 0.61
CA ILE A 450 -5.18 -22.28 1.43
C ILE A 450 -5.64 -22.56 2.85
N LEU A 451 -4.69 -22.83 3.73
CA LEU A 451 -4.93 -23.31 5.07
C LEU A 451 -4.72 -22.17 6.09
N PRO A 452 -5.70 -21.92 6.99
CA PRO A 452 -5.46 -21.06 8.13
C PRO A 452 -4.63 -21.79 9.20
N LYS A 453 -3.97 -21.03 10.07
CA LYS A 453 -3.32 -21.57 11.26
C LYS A 453 -4.38 -22.07 12.25
N ARG A 454 -4.23 -23.29 12.76
CA ARG A 454 -5.19 -23.91 13.70
C ARG A 454 -4.84 -23.69 15.18
N MET A 455 -3.95 -22.74 15.43
CA MET A 455 -3.52 -22.34 16.76
C MET A 455 -4.71 -21.84 17.61
N GLU A 456 -4.70 -22.09 18.91
CA GLU A 456 -5.50 -21.46 19.95
C GLU A 456 -4.98 -20.05 20.22
N ALA A 457 -3.65 -19.87 20.31
CA ALA A 457 -3.02 -18.59 20.51
C ALA A 457 -3.41 -17.57 19.44
N ALA A 458 -3.68 -16.33 19.85
CA ALA A 458 -4.08 -15.23 18.96
C ALA A 458 -2.97 -14.18 18.89
N ASN A 459 -2.04 -14.40 17.96
CA ASN A 459 -0.93 -13.50 17.62
C ASN A 459 -0.84 -13.30 16.09
N GLU A 460 0.14 -12.53 15.62
CA GLU A 460 0.25 -12.17 14.21
C GLU A 460 0.40 -13.37 13.26
N LEU A 461 1.03 -14.45 13.75
CA LEU A 461 1.25 -15.67 12.98
C LEU A 461 -0.09 -16.33 12.70
N SER A 462 -0.91 -16.46 13.74
CA SER A 462 -2.20 -17.13 13.64
C SER A 462 -3.32 -16.28 13.01
N CYS A 463 -3.19 -14.95 13.06
CA CYS A 463 -4.25 -14.03 12.65
C CYS A 463 -4.11 -13.57 11.19
N TYR A 464 -2.89 -13.49 10.66
CA TYR A 464 -2.61 -12.85 9.37
C TYR A 464 -1.67 -13.64 8.46
N ARG A 465 -1.26 -14.85 8.86
CA ARG A 465 -0.43 -15.74 8.03
C ARG A 465 -1.14 -17.05 7.70
N TYR A 466 -0.93 -17.55 6.49
CA TYR A 466 -1.56 -18.76 5.98
C TYR A 466 -0.54 -19.72 5.37
N ALA A 467 -0.94 -20.97 5.11
CA ALA A 467 -0.15 -21.88 4.30
C ALA A 467 -0.84 -22.11 2.93
N ALA A 468 -0.06 -22.12 1.86
CA ALA A 468 -0.51 -22.54 0.53
C ALA A 468 0.10 -23.90 0.19
N VAL A 469 -0.74 -24.87 -0.15
CA VAL A 469 -0.30 -26.21 -0.56
C VAL A 469 -0.65 -26.42 -2.02
N ILE A 470 0.37 -26.50 -2.87
CA ILE A 470 0.21 -26.72 -4.31
C ILE A 470 0.40 -28.22 -4.56
N HIS A 471 -0.62 -28.88 -5.10
CA HIS A 471 -0.56 -30.28 -5.49
C HIS A 471 -0.09 -30.40 -6.94
N ALA A 472 1.13 -30.88 -7.15
CA ALA A 472 1.74 -31.01 -8.46
C ALA A 472 1.13 -32.18 -9.26
N ARG A 473 1.15 -32.08 -10.59
CA ARG A 473 0.79 -33.16 -11.51
C ARG A 473 2.05 -33.93 -11.89
N GLN A 474 2.01 -35.24 -11.67
CA GLN A 474 3.08 -36.13 -12.11
C GLN A 474 2.68 -36.90 -13.35
N LEU A 475 3.65 -37.11 -14.25
CA LEU A 475 3.44 -37.90 -15.45
C LEU A 475 3.22 -39.37 -15.05
N GLY A 476 2.05 -39.92 -15.37
CA GLY A 476 1.72 -41.33 -15.11
C GLY A 476 1.07 -41.62 -13.75
N THR A 477 0.96 -40.64 -12.86
CA THR A 477 0.22 -40.75 -11.59
C THR A 477 -1.12 -40.01 -11.72
N PRO A 478 -2.27 -40.64 -11.38
CA PRO A 478 -3.54 -39.93 -11.38
C PRO A 478 -3.51 -38.78 -10.36
N PRO A 479 -4.07 -37.60 -10.69
CA PRO A 479 -4.15 -36.50 -9.73
C PRO A 479 -4.99 -36.91 -8.51
N PRO A 480 -4.77 -36.28 -7.35
CA PRO A 480 -5.59 -36.55 -6.17
C PRO A 480 -7.05 -36.24 -6.47
N GLN A 481 -7.96 -37.05 -5.93
CA GLN A 481 -9.39 -36.84 -6.10
C GLN A 481 -9.82 -35.62 -5.29
N VAL A 482 -10.34 -34.60 -5.97
CA VAL A 482 -10.93 -33.41 -5.37
C VAL A 482 -12.44 -33.51 -5.47
N LEU A 483 -13.12 -33.42 -4.33
CA LEU A 483 -14.57 -33.54 -4.23
C LEU A 483 -15.23 -32.16 -4.35
N ASP A 484 -16.29 -32.07 -5.16
CA ASP A 484 -17.12 -30.87 -5.25
C ASP A 484 -18.15 -30.84 -4.11
N VAL A 485 -18.56 -29.63 -3.73
CA VAL A 485 -19.50 -29.40 -2.63
C VAL A 485 -20.66 -28.53 -3.15
N ASP A 486 -21.82 -29.16 -3.32
CA ASP A 486 -22.96 -28.54 -4.01
C ASP A 486 -23.83 -27.65 -3.10
N ALA A 487 -23.81 -27.85 -1.78
CA ALA A 487 -24.69 -27.18 -0.84
C ALA A 487 -23.92 -26.58 0.34
N TRP A 488 -23.98 -25.26 0.49
CA TRP A 488 -23.32 -24.50 1.54
C TRP A 488 -24.35 -23.84 2.46
N THR A 489 -24.14 -23.96 3.77
CA THR A 489 -24.86 -23.16 4.77
C THR A 489 -24.03 -21.92 5.08
N ASP A 490 -24.52 -20.72 4.75
CA ASP A 490 -23.85 -19.49 5.12
C ASP A 490 -24.02 -19.22 6.63
N PHE A 491 -22.90 -19.24 7.36
CA PHE A 491 -22.87 -19.10 8.82
C PHE A 491 -23.46 -17.77 9.29
N THR A 492 -23.07 -16.68 8.62
CA THR A 492 -23.49 -15.33 9.01
C THR A 492 -24.95 -15.09 8.63
N ALA A 493 -25.38 -15.47 7.43
CA ALA A 493 -26.75 -15.29 6.96
C ALA A 493 -27.75 -16.18 7.72
N ALA A 494 -27.33 -17.38 8.13
CA ALA A 494 -28.15 -18.25 8.96
C ALA A 494 -28.17 -17.85 10.45
N GLY A 495 -27.40 -16.82 10.85
CA GLY A 495 -27.31 -16.39 12.26
C GLY A 495 -26.75 -17.48 13.17
N LEU A 496 -25.83 -18.31 12.64
CA LEU A 496 -25.19 -19.36 13.43
C LEU A 496 -24.19 -18.75 14.40
N ASP A 497 -24.15 -19.31 15.60
CA ASP A 497 -23.09 -19.12 16.58
C ASP A 497 -22.43 -20.47 16.90
N ARG A 498 -21.53 -20.52 17.90
CA ARG A 498 -20.88 -21.75 18.34
C ARG A 498 -21.88 -22.87 18.64
N GLU A 499 -22.95 -22.54 19.36
CA GLU A 499 -23.96 -23.50 19.80
C GLU A 499 -24.88 -23.92 18.65
N GLY A 500 -25.23 -22.99 17.75
CA GLY A 500 -25.98 -23.24 16.53
C GLY A 500 -25.24 -24.21 15.61
N LEU A 501 -23.93 -24.00 15.40
CA LEU A 501 -23.10 -24.92 14.63
C LEU A 501 -22.97 -26.28 15.33
N ARG A 502 -22.77 -26.31 16.65
CA ARG A 502 -22.73 -27.55 17.44
C ARG A 502 -24.02 -28.36 17.26
N ARG A 503 -25.19 -27.70 17.39
CA ARG A 503 -26.49 -28.33 17.15
C ARG A 503 -26.61 -28.85 15.72
N LEU A 504 -26.23 -28.03 14.72
CA LEU A 504 -26.28 -28.41 13.31
C LEU A 504 -25.48 -29.69 13.03
N LEU A 505 -24.27 -29.80 13.59
CA LEU A 505 -23.42 -31.00 13.47
C LEU A 505 -24.06 -32.22 14.13
N HIS A 506 -24.64 -32.07 15.32
CA HIS A 506 -25.31 -33.18 16.02
C HIS A 506 -26.62 -33.62 15.36
N THR A 507 -27.45 -32.68 14.89
CA THR A 507 -28.72 -33.01 14.22
C THR A 507 -28.51 -33.63 12.85
N SER A 508 -27.35 -33.41 12.24
CA SER A 508 -26.96 -34.01 10.96
C SER A 508 -26.31 -35.38 11.13
N ALA A 509 -26.74 -36.17 12.12
CA ALA A 509 -26.11 -37.43 12.49
C ALA A 509 -26.08 -38.48 11.36
N GLU A 510 -27.00 -38.40 10.39
CA GLU A 510 -27.02 -39.29 9.22
C GLU A 510 -26.25 -38.73 8.01
N SER A 511 -25.85 -37.45 8.04
CA SER A 511 -25.09 -36.86 6.94
C SER A 511 -23.61 -37.26 6.99
N GLN A 512 -23.07 -37.63 5.82
CA GLN A 512 -21.65 -37.92 5.63
C GLN A 512 -20.82 -36.64 5.47
N LEU A 513 -21.45 -35.54 5.05
CA LEU A 513 -20.83 -34.28 4.64
C LEU A 513 -21.72 -33.09 5.03
N LEU A 514 -21.13 -32.04 5.59
CA LEU A 514 -21.78 -30.76 5.85
C LEU A 514 -20.81 -29.64 5.52
N ALA A 515 -21.22 -28.68 4.69
CA ALA A 515 -20.40 -27.54 4.34
C ALA A 515 -20.99 -26.23 4.86
N VAL A 516 -20.15 -25.43 5.49
CA VAL A 516 -20.52 -24.16 6.13
C VAL A 516 -19.57 -23.09 5.61
N SER A 517 -20.13 -22.04 5.01
CA SER A 517 -19.37 -20.94 4.43
C SER A 517 -19.45 -19.67 5.25
N ASN A 518 -18.56 -18.71 5.00
CA ASN A 518 -18.64 -17.36 5.53
C ASN A 518 -18.67 -17.32 7.08
N ILE A 519 -17.85 -18.16 7.69
CA ILE A 519 -17.66 -18.22 9.15
C ILE A 519 -16.74 -17.07 9.54
N THR A 520 -17.26 -16.10 10.28
CA THR A 520 -16.45 -14.94 10.70
C THR A 520 -15.29 -15.40 11.59
N ASN A 521 -14.06 -14.97 11.26
CA ASN A 521 -12.87 -15.31 12.04
C ASN A 521 -12.84 -14.52 13.35
N ALA A 522 -12.92 -15.22 14.47
CA ALA A 522 -12.91 -14.61 15.81
C ALA A 522 -11.63 -13.82 16.09
N LYS A 523 -10.50 -14.21 15.50
CA LYS A 523 -9.18 -13.61 15.77
C LYS A 523 -8.96 -12.25 15.12
N THR A 524 -9.75 -11.90 14.10
CA THR A 524 -9.64 -10.62 13.37
C THR A 524 -10.91 -9.78 13.43
N ALA A 525 -11.85 -10.16 14.31
CA ALA A 525 -13.16 -9.53 14.38
C ALA A 525 -13.09 -8.07 14.83
N VAL A 526 -12.17 -7.73 15.75
CA VAL A 526 -12.01 -6.36 16.25
C VAL A 526 -11.57 -5.41 15.13
N GLU A 527 -10.55 -5.81 14.37
CA GLU A 527 -9.97 -5.04 13.29
C GLU A 527 -11.01 -4.77 12.20
N ARG A 528 -11.85 -5.77 11.90
CA ARG A 528 -12.96 -5.65 10.96
C ARG A 528 -13.89 -4.47 11.31
N TYR A 529 -14.35 -4.39 12.56
CA TYR A 529 -15.23 -3.31 13.01
C TYR A 529 -14.52 -1.97 13.16
N VAL A 530 -13.22 -1.98 13.49
CA VAL A 530 -12.41 -0.76 13.49
C VAL A 530 -12.32 -0.19 12.08
N ILE A 531 -12.00 -1.01 11.09
CA ILE A 531 -11.94 -0.59 9.68
C ILE A 531 -13.30 -0.06 9.21
N ASP A 532 -14.40 -0.73 9.54
CA ASP A 532 -15.76 -0.25 9.18
C ASP A 532 -16.05 1.13 9.78
N SER A 533 -15.60 1.36 11.02
CA SER A 533 -15.72 2.67 11.69
C SER A 533 -14.82 3.74 11.06
N LEU A 534 -13.65 3.37 10.54
CA LEU A 534 -12.76 4.26 9.81
C LEU A 534 -13.31 4.62 8.42
N ASP A 535 -14.01 3.70 7.76
CA ASP A 535 -14.56 3.92 6.40
C ASP A 535 -15.91 4.65 6.39
N ALA A 536 -16.67 4.61 7.51
CA ALA A 536 -18.00 5.20 7.59
C ALA A 536 -18.04 6.74 7.63
N GLU A 537 -16.92 7.43 7.84
CA GLU A 537 -16.86 8.91 7.87
C GLU A 537 -16.46 9.50 6.51
N SER A 538 -17.43 10.11 5.84
CA SER A 538 -17.22 11.05 4.72
C SER A 538 -16.66 12.40 5.21
N GLU A 539 -16.05 13.16 4.29
CA GLU A 539 -15.24 14.40 4.43
C GLU A 539 -15.81 15.58 5.28
N ASP A 540 -16.99 15.47 5.89
CA ASP A 540 -17.68 16.55 6.63
C ASP A 540 -17.90 16.28 8.14
N ALA A 541 -17.35 15.20 8.71
CA ALA A 541 -17.45 14.97 10.16
C ALA A 541 -16.48 15.89 10.95
N PRO A 542 -16.92 16.56 12.02
CA PRO A 542 -16.07 17.48 12.78
C PRO A 542 -14.85 16.75 13.37
N VAL A 543 -13.66 17.25 13.00
CA VAL A 543 -12.36 16.76 13.46
C VAL A 543 -12.32 16.78 15.00
N GLY A 544 -12.14 15.61 15.61
CA GLY A 544 -11.83 15.51 17.03
C GLY A 544 -12.87 14.83 17.93
N GLU A 545 -13.68 13.89 17.44
CA GLU A 545 -14.37 12.97 18.35
C GLU A 545 -13.36 12.03 19.04
N LYS A 546 -12.76 12.52 20.12
CA LYS A 546 -12.20 11.67 21.19
C LYS A 546 -13.37 11.01 21.94
N GLY A 547 -14.10 10.10 21.29
CA GLY A 547 -15.30 9.49 21.86
C GLY A 547 -15.60 8.12 21.27
N ASP A 548 -15.85 7.15 22.17
CA ASP A 548 -16.51 5.82 22.11
C ASP A 548 -16.40 4.91 20.84
N TRP A 549 -15.75 5.32 19.74
CA TRP A 549 -15.76 4.61 18.47
C TRP A 549 -14.99 3.27 18.57
N LEU A 550 -13.86 3.25 19.26
CA LEU A 550 -13.04 2.06 19.46
C LEU A 550 -13.70 1.08 20.46
N SER A 551 -14.28 1.59 21.54
CA SER A 551 -15.05 0.78 22.50
C SER A 551 -16.32 0.21 21.87
N SER A 552 -16.99 0.97 21.01
CA SER A 552 -18.12 0.50 20.19
C SER A 552 -17.68 -0.60 19.22
N ALA A 553 -16.58 -0.42 18.48
CA ALA A 553 -16.03 -1.45 17.60
C ALA A 553 -15.67 -2.74 18.36
N ARG A 554 -15.00 -2.62 19.51
CA ARG A 554 -14.70 -3.75 20.40
C ARG A 554 -15.95 -4.43 20.95
N LYS A 555 -17.02 -3.67 21.22
CA LYS A 555 -18.30 -4.22 21.66
C LYS A 555 -18.96 -5.00 20.54
N SER A 556 -19.06 -4.42 19.34
CA SER A 556 -19.60 -5.11 18.16
C SER A 556 -18.83 -6.39 17.83
N ALA A 557 -17.50 -6.38 17.98
CA ALA A 557 -16.66 -7.57 17.82
C ALA A 557 -16.98 -8.67 18.85
N ARG A 558 -17.23 -8.32 20.12
CA ARG A 558 -17.64 -9.28 21.15
C ARG A 558 -19.05 -9.84 20.95
N ASP A 559 -19.95 -9.02 20.43
CA ASP A 559 -21.35 -9.40 20.22
C ASP A 559 -21.54 -10.17 18.89
N CYS A 560 -20.53 -10.18 18.01
CA CYS A 560 -20.61 -10.89 16.74
C CYS A 560 -20.40 -12.40 16.91
N CYS A 561 -21.14 -13.17 16.11
CA CYS A 561 -20.95 -14.62 16.04
C CYS A 561 -19.70 -14.91 15.20
N ALA A 562 -18.65 -15.40 15.85
CA ALA A 562 -17.37 -15.69 15.22
C ALA A 562 -16.73 -16.94 15.83
N LEU A 563 -15.91 -17.65 15.04
CA LEU A 563 -15.18 -18.84 15.45
C LEU A 563 -13.76 -18.80 14.89
N SER A 564 -12.81 -19.37 15.62
CA SER A 564 -11.44 -19.61 15.11
C SER A 564 -11.36 -20.97 14.40
N ALA A 565 -10.30 -21.19 13.62
CA ALA A 565 -10.02 -22.51 13.04
C ALA A 565 -9.88 -23.60 14.12
N HIS A 566 -9.30 -23.26 15.28
CA HIS A 566 -9.22 -24.13 16.45
C HIS A 566 -10.61 -24.53 16.97
N ASP A 567 -11.53 -23.57 17.10
CA ASP A 567 -12.91 -23.85 17.54
C ASP A 567 -13.65 -24.80 16.60
N LEU A 568 -13.46 -24.62 15.29
CA LEU A 568 -14.08 -25.48 14.28
C LEU A 568 -13.58 -26.92 14.38
N GLU A 569 -12.28 -27.11 14.63
CA GLU A 569 -11.72 -28.44 14.84
C GLU A 569 -12.24 -29.09 16.12
N HIS A 570 -12.35 -28.33 17.21
CA HIS A 570 -12.91 -28.82 18.47
C HIS A 570 -14.37 -29.25 18.30
N LEU A 571 -15.20 -28.40 17.70
CA LEU A 571 -16.62 -28.70 17.44
C LEU A 571 -16.80 -29.92 16.53
N ALA A 572 -15.97 -30.04 15.49
CA ALA A 572 -15.98 -31.21 14.61
C ALA A 572 -15.72 -32.47 15.43
N ARG A 573 -14.66 -32.48 16.24
CA ARG A 573 -14.24 -33.62 17.06
C ARG A 573 -15.31 -34.03 18.07
N GLU A 574 -15.93 -33.07 18.75
CA GLU A 574 -17.03 -33.32 19.70
C GLU A 574 -18.25 -33.97 19.02
N ALA A 575 -18.53 -33.60 17.78
CA ALA A 575 -19.65 -34.15 17.00
C ALA A 575 -19.29 -35.42 16.19
N GLY A 576 -18.06 -35.94 16.32
CA GLY A 576 -17.57 -37.10 15.59
C GLY A 576 -17.33 -36.84 14.09
N PHE A 577 -17.00 -35.61 13.73
CA PHE A 577 -16.60 -35.18 12.39
C PHE A 577 -15.09 -34.87 12.35
N ARG A 578 -14.51 -34.94 11.15
CA ARG A 578 -13.28 -34.24 10.78
C ARG A 578 -13.66 -32.96 10.04
N VAL A 579 -12.76 -31.97 9.99
CA VAL A 579 -13.01 -30.71 9.29
C VAL A 579 -11.83 -30.31 8.41
N GLU A 580 -12.16 -29.99 7.17
CA GLU A 580 -11.27 -29.32 6.22
C GLU A 580 -11.66 -27.85 6.15
N ILE A 581 -10.72 -26.95 6.39
CA ILE A 581 -10.95 -25.51 6.47
C ILE A 581 -10.16 -24.83 5.36
N SER A 582 -10.84 -23.99 4.58
CA SER A 582 -10.22 -23.13 3.59
C SER A 582 -10.25 -21.69 4.04
N TRP A 583 -9.15 -21.00 3.78
CA TRP A 583 -9.02 -19.57 3.97
C TRP A 583 -8.72 -18.84 2.66
N ALA A 584 -9.25 -19.36 1.55
CA ALA A 584 -9.01 -18.82 0.20
C ALA A 584 -9.78 -17.53 -0.11
N ARG A 585 -10.87 -17.22 0.62
CA ARG A 585 -11.73 -16.06 0.38
C ARG A 585 -11.47 -14.90 1.34
N GLN A 586 -10.24 -14.42 1.41
CA GLN A 586 -9.89 -13.38 2.38
C GLN A 586 -10.47 -12.01 2.04
N ARG A 587 -10.75 -11.70 0.77
CA ARG A 587 -11.38 -10.43 0.38
C ARG A 587 -12.89 -10.49 0.47
N SER A 588 -13.51 -11.46 -0.20
CA SER A 588 -14.97 -11.49 -0.37
C SER A 588 -15.73 -11.72 0.94
N ILE A 589 -15.16 -12.50 1.88
CA ILE A 589 -15.73 -12.74 3.21
C ILE A 589 -14.86 -12.17 4.35
N ARG A 590 -13.99 -11.20 4.04
CA ARG A 590 -13.20 -10.40 5.01
C ARG A 590 -12.45 -11.26 6.03
N GLY A 591 -11.64 -12.20 5.52
CA GLY A 591 -10.86 -13.11 6.34
C GLY A 591 -11.68 -14.18 7.07
N GLY A 592 -12.95 -14.38 6.75
CA GLY A 592 -13.74 -15.51 7.21
C GLY A 592 -13.28 -16.85 6.62
N PHE A 593 -13.78 -17.95 7.17
CA PHE A 593 -13.46 -19.31 6.76
C PHE A 593 -14.62 -19.98 6.02
N ASP A 594 -14.25 -20.93 5.16
CA ASP A 594 -15.15 -21.95 4.64
C ASP A 594 -14.72 -23.31 5.20
N ALA A 595 -15.66 -24.11 5.70
CA ALA A 595 -15.36 -25.37 6.35
C ALA A 595 -16.25 -26.51 5.82
N VAL A 596 -15.65 -27.65 5.58
CA VAL A 596 -16.33 -28.90 5.22
C VAL A 596 -16.12 -29.91 6.34
N PHE A 597 -17.19 -30.24 7.03
CA PHE A 597 -17.24 -31.28 8.05
C PHE A 597 -17.59 -32.61 7.39
N HIS A 598 -16.79 -33.65 7.62
CA HIS A 598 -17.03 -34.96 7.03
C HIS A 598 -16.71 -36.13 7.99
N ARG A 599 -17.29 -37.30 7.69
CA ARG A 599 -17.03 -38.57 8.41
C ARG A 599 -16.36 -39.65 7.55
N MET A 600 -15.87 -39.27 6.38
CA MET A 600 -15.24 -40.20 5.45
C MET A 600 -14.00 -40.87 6.08
N GLU A 601 -13.93 -42.19 5.92
CA GLU A 601 -12.83 -43.02 6.38
C GLU A 601 -11.71 -43.11 5.32
N GLY A 602 -10.49 -43.44 5.76
CA GLY A 602 -9.34 -43.60 4.87
C GLY A 602 -8.47 -42.34 4.77
N LEU A 603 -7.94 -42.11 3.56
CA LEU A 603 -7.07 -40.97 3.25
C LEU A 603 -7.82 -39.64 3.41
N ARG A 604 -7.08 -38.58 3.74
CA ARG A 604 -7.63 -37.23 3.85
C ARG A 604 -8.25 -36.81 2.50
N PRO A 605 -9.55 -36.47 2.46
CA PRO A 605 -10.19 -35.98 1.24
C PRO A 605 -9.70 -34.56 0.90
N LEU A 606 -9.70 -34.22 -0.38
CA LEU A 606 -9.55 -32.83 -0.84
C LEU A 606 -10.90 -32.33 -1.33
N PHE A 607 -11.19 -31.05 -1.10
CA PHE A 607 -12.44 -30.41 -1.51
C PHE A 607 -12.20 -29.17 -2.37
N ARG A 608 -13.09 -28.94 -3.33
CA ARG A 608 -13.12 -27.69 -4.09
C ARG A 608 -13.86 -26.62 -3.29
N PHE A 609 -13.11 -25.77 -2.61
CA PHE A 609 -13.64 -24.61 -1.91
C PHE A 609 -13.90 -23.42 -2.86
N PRO A 610 -14.85 -22.54 -2.54
CA PRO A 610 -14.95 -21.22 -3.17
C PRO A 610 -13.67 -20.40 -3.00
N THR A 611 -13.36 -19.51 -3.94
CA THR A 611 -12.10 -18.72 -3.95
C THR A 611 -12.33 -17.33 -4.53
N ASP A 612 -11.40 -16.39 -4.32
CA ASP A 612 -11.54 -15.00 -4.79
C ASP A 612 -10.87 -14.72 -6.15
N HIS A 613 -10.10 -15.67 -6.70
CA HIS A 613 -9.20 -15.42 -7.83
C HIS A 613 -9.89 -15.00 -9.13
N GLU A 614 -11.15 -15.39 -9.35
CA GLU A 614 -11.92 -14.97 -10.53
C GLU A 614 -12.31 -13.48 -10.49
N THR A 615 -12.36 -12.89 -9.30
CA THR A 615 -12.77 -11.50 -9.08
C THR A 615 -11.61 -10.55 -8.84
N CYS A 616 -10.42 -11.10 -8.53
CA CYS A 616 -9.23 -10.32 -8.23
C CYS A 616 -8.46 -9.97 -9.50
N ARG A 617 -7.92 -8.75 -9.57
CA ARG A 617 -6.99 -8.37 -10.63
C ARG A 617 -5.60 -8.87 -10.31
N GLU A 618 -4.87 -9.30 -11.34
CA GLU A 618 -3.51 -9.81 -11.22
C GLU A 618 -2.56 -8.84 -10.52
N ASP A 619 -2.66 -7.54 -10.83
CA ASP A 619 -1.82 -6.48 -10.26
C ASP A 619 -2.16 -6.14 -8.79
N SER A 620 -3.12 -6.82 -8.19
CA SER A 620 -3.54 -6.62 -6.79
C SER A 620 -3.24 -7.80 -5.87
N LEU A 621 -2.60 -8.85 -6.40
CA LEU A 621 -2.38 -10.13 -5.70
C LEU A 621 -1.16 -10.17 -4.78
N ALA A 622 -0.36 -9.11 -4.76
CA ALA A 622 0.76 -8.94 -3.84
C ALA A 622 1.05 -7.45 -3.62
N ASN A 623 1.80 -7.12 -2.58
CA ASN A 623 2.44 -5.81 -2.48
C ASN A 623 3.73 -5.75 -3.34
N HIS A 624 4.39 -4.60 -3.36
CA HIS A 624 5.65 -4.39 -4.07
C HIS A 624 6.73 -3.92 -3.08
N PRO A 625 7.50 -4.84 -2.49
CA PRO A 625 8.56 -4.53 -1.52
C PRO A 625 9.53 -3.43 -1.99
N LEU A 626 9.93 -3.49 -3.26
CA LEU A 626 10.88 -2.56 -3.87
C LEU A 626 10.30 -1.18 -4.21
N HIS A 627 8.98 -0.98 -4.06
CA HIS A 627 8.32 0.24 -4.52
C HIS A 627 8.88 1.51 -3.86
N ARG A 628 9.19 1.46 -2.56
CA ARG A 628 9.72 2.63 -1.84
C ARG A 628 11.10 3.02 -2.35
N GLN A 629 11.99 2.04 -2.50
CA GLN A 629 13.35 2.27 -3.01
C GLN A 629 13.31 2.78 -4.46
N LEU A 630 12.48 2.17 -5.30
CA LEU A 630 12.25 2.61 -6.68
C LEU A 630 11.71 4.04 -6.73
N SER A 631 10.70 4.35 -5.89
CA SER A 631 10.11 5.70 -5.82
C SER A 631 11.13 6.75 -5.42
N GLN A 632 11.99 6.45 -4.43
CA GLN A 632 13.07 7.35 -4.01
C GLN A 632 14.13 7.56 -5.10
N LYS A 633 14.54 6.49 -5.79
CA LYS A 633 15.46 6.57 -6.94
C LYS A 633 14.88 7.46 -8.05
N ILE A 634 13.60 7.27 -8.38
CA ILE A 634 12.89 8.03 -9.41
C ILE A 634 12.72 9.50 -8.99
N GLU A 635 12.32 9.77 -7.74
CA GLU A 635 12.22 11.13 -7.21
C GLU A 635 13.56 11.85 -7.30
N GLY A 636 14.66 11.18 -6.89
CA GLY A 636 16.00 11.73 -6.98
C GLY A 636 16.43 12.03 -8.43
N HIS A 637 16.17 11.09 -9.34
CA HIS A 637 16.46 11.24 -10.76
C HIS A 637 15.70 12.42 -11.39
N LEU A 638 14.37 12.45 -11.22
CA LEU A 638 13.52 13.49 -11.77
C LEU A 638 13.84 14.85 -11.16
N ARG A 639 14.09 14.94 -9.86
CA ARG A 639 14.48 16.20 -9.22
C ARG A 639 15.77 16.75 -9.83
N ALA A 640 16.78 15.90 -10.07
CA ALA A 640 18.02 16.31 -10.71
C ALA A 640 17.79 16.78 -12.16
N ALA A 641 16.97 16.06 -12.93
CA ALA A 641 16.62 16.44 -14.29
C ALA A 641 15.86 17.79 -14.35
N LEU A 642 14.91 18.00 -13.44
CA LEU A 642 14.14 19.25 -13.34
C LEU A 642 15.02 20.42 -12.90
N GLN A 643 15.94 20.22 -11.95
CA GLN A 643 16.90 21.26 -11.55
C GLN A 643 17.82 21.72 -12.68
N ALA A 644 18.10 20.83 -13.65
CA ALA A 644 18.86 21.19 -14.84
C ALA A 644 18.01 21.93 -15.90
N ALA A 645 16.70 21.71 -15.93
CA ALA A 645 15.80 22.20 -16.98
C ALA A 645 14.95 23.42 -16.59
N LEU A 646 14.66 23.59 -15.29
CA LEU A 646 13.74 24.59 -14.76
C LEU A 646 14.43 25.49 -13.72
N PRO A 647 13.96 26.74 -13.55
CA PRO A 647 14.34 27.56 -12.40
C PRO A 647 14.02 26.87 -11.06
N ALA A 648 14.85 27.11 -10.04
CA ALA A 648 14.72 26.45 -8.74
C ALA A 648 13.33 26.59 -8.07
N TYR A 649 12.62 27.69 -8.32
CA TYR A 649 11.27 27.92 -7.77
C TYR A 649 10.17 27.11 -8.47
N MET A 650 10.44 26.55 -9.65
CA MET A 650 9.51 25.68 -10.39
C MET A 650 9.75 24.18 -10.12
N VAL A 651 10.83 23.83 -9.41
CA VAL A 651 11.13 22.43 -9.07
C VAL A 651 10.24 22.03 -7.88
N PRO A 652 9.41 20.97 -8.01
CA PRO A 652 8.58 20.48 -6.91
C PRO A 652 9.41 20.10 -5.69
N SER A 653 8.92 20.46 -4.49
CA SER A 653 9.53 20.04 -3.22
C SER A 653 9.40 18.54 -3.01
N ARG A 654 8.35 17.91 -3.53
CA ARG A 654 8.10 16.45 -3.47
C ARG A 654 7.55 15.96 -4.81
N ILE A 655 8.02 14.78 -5.25
CA ILE A 655 7.49 14.06 -6.41
C ILE A 655 7.04 12.69 -5.91
N GLN A 656 5.72 12.46 -5.90
CA GLN A 656 5.14 11.21 -5.42
C GLN A 656 4.78 10.31 -6.59
N VAL A 657 5.30 9.09 -6.58
CA VAL A 657 4.91 8.05 -7.52
C VAL A 657 3.55 7.49 -7.07
N LEU A 658 2.56 7.64 -7.92
CA LEU A 658 1.25 7.04 -7.76
C LEU A 658 1.21 5.70 -8.47
N ARG A 659 0.53 4.76 -7.82
CA ARG A 659 0.05 3.56 -8.50
C ARG A 659 -1.05 4.00 -9.47
N PRO A 660 -1.12 3.49 -10.70
CA PRO A 660 -2.29 3.68 -11.55
C PRO A 660 -3.52 3.23 -10.76
N ASN A 661 -4.44 4.16 -10.47
CA ASN A 661 -5.71 3.79 -9.87
C ASN A 661 -6.45 2.88 -10.86
N ALA A 662 -6.74 1.66 -10.42
CA ALA A 662 -7.43 0.65 -11.19
C ALA A 662 -8.86 1.06 -11.64
N SER A 663 -9.40 2.17 -11.14
CA SER A 663 -10.80 2.59 -11.29
C SER A 663 -11.12 3.53 -12.47
N GLU A 664 -10.15 4.09 -13.21
CA GLU A 664 -10.48 5.15 -14.20
C GLU A 664 -9.84 5.01 -15.60
N ARG A 665 -9.80 3.79 -16.17
CA ARG A 665 -9.64 3.63 -17.64
C ARG A 665 -10.70 2.74 -18.29
N GLN A 666 -11.93 2.82 -17.80
CA GLN A 666 -13.14 2.44 -18.56
C GLN A 666 -14.12 3.62 -18.57
N ARG A 667 -13.80 4.66 -19.34
CA ARG A 667 -14.76 5.48 -20.06
C ARG A 667 -14.22 5.80 -21.44
#